data_AF-A0A3D0YWH4-F1
#
_entry.id   AF-A0A3D0YWH4-F1
#
_cell.length_a   1.000
_cell.length_b   1.000
_cell.length_c   1.000
_cell.angle_alpha   90.00
_cell.angle_beta   90.00
_cell.angle_gamma   90.00
#
_symmetry.space_group_name_H-M   'P 1'
#
loop_
_entity.id
_entity.type
_entity.pdbx_description
1 polymer ?
#
loop_
_entity_poly.entity_id
_entity_poly.type
_entity_poly.pdbx_seq_one_letter_code
_entity_poly.pdbx_strand_id
1 'polypeptide(L)'
;MDRRSKFLMVKRKKKLVYAGVFLALVLIAIFYTGVSTVLAQAPGVIEGTEQVGEATGLGNEDPRIIIARVIRIFFGFVGSIFLVLMIYAGYLYMTSGGEEVKTGKAKKVMINATIGLAIMMSAFAITSYIISRLQDILGGGTGDGIQREYTTPGLGSGILGLVIQDHFPGIGATVPRNTVIMVTFKEAIVPGSVIIDNSAFVCTDINGSACTTVTPDNNCVCAGDLNTEAVKIYEACQTEYPAGSIAPPSYDPTQRNNRPVCNLWRGNEPSPSGFEFVTGEVYMTPDFKTIVINPYGNSPTDHLGTVAEDVTYFTLLTNNIRKFQTNTGVFNGQTVSSYPWYFTTNTTIDITPPFITNVYPVTLDANGQPIEYDLGAANAVTQWRNSRIRVDFSEAVIPPIFSRMTSTNVTDYANAEFLVTNDTAGAAITGDVIGAVNQYRSIIFKSNGNCGTGADLFNSCGDIVTCLPADSEIRTLVRSVPKSNLINYNSADPDGPAGPTAIRFPVGGIVDAALNGLDTNGRIGRGNGQTETQAIDSFDWSFLTSSQVDLIPPQITALTPQNGEDKSDGVQPDSLVSATFNEAMDPTTTTNNNMIIVSDSWNGWYTGSLFCNQGVSPDGSRFCTTDDRRTMINHGPFTLAQNPLDIPFFFPKIMSGVQDMQGNCFNPCKGPACDPQTPGRACCGTVDDSGEGGMQVQPGAMCPY
;
A
#
# COMPACT_ATOMS: atom_id res chain seq x y z
N MET A 1 -91.18 21.61 37.65
CA MET A 1 -89.96 20.99 37.09
C MET A 1 -88.77 21.32 37.98
N ASP A 2 -88.82 20.87 39.23
CA ASP A 2 -88.27 19.62 39.79
C ASP A 2 -86.76 19.69 40.11
N ARG A 3 -86.49 19.87 41.42
CA ARG A 3 -85.18 19.87 42.08
C ARG A 3 -84.39 18.58 41.80
N ARG A 4 -85.04 17.46 41.44
CA ARG A 4 -84.34 16.23 41.01
C ARG A 4 -83.54 16.40 39.72
N SER A 5 -84.00 17.21 38.76
CA SER A 5 -83.30 17.43 37.48
C SER A 5 -81.99 18.23 37.66
N LYS A 6 -82.00 19.28 38.49
CA LYS A 6 -80.80 20.08 38.81
C LYS A 6 -79.76 19.27 39.61
N PHE A 7 -80.20 18.38 40.51
CA PHE A 7 -79.28 17.53 41.28
C PHE A 7 -78.60 16.45 40.40
N LEU A 8 -79.33 15.87 39.44
CA LEU A 8 -78.80 14.93 38.46
C LEU A 8 -77.82 15.59 37.47
N MET A 9 -78.11 16.83 37.02
CA MET A 9 -77.19 17.58 36.13
C MET A 9 -75.88 17.96 36.81
N VAL A 10 -75.90 18.34 38.11
CA VAL A 10 -74.67 18.66 38.86
C VAL A 10 -73.83 17.41 39.13
N LYS A 11 -74.45 16.26 39.43
CA LYS A 11 -73.73 14.98 39.55
C LYS A 11 -73.13 14.50 38.21
N ARG A 12 -73.81 14.70 37.08
CA ARG A 12 -73.29 14.37 35.73
C ARG A 12 -72.09 15.25 35.34
N LYS A 13 -72.14 16.56 35.60
CA LYS A 13 -71.01 17.48 35.34
C LYS A 13 -69.78 17.16 36.19
N LYS A 14 -69.96 16.80 37.47
CA LYS A 14 -68.83 16.36 38.33
C LYS A 14 -68.22 15.03 37.86
N LYS A 15 -69.04 14.05 37.45
CA LYS A 15 -68.53 12.78 36.88
C LYS A 15 -67.76 12.97 35.57
N LEU A 16 -68.19 13.88 34.70
CA LEU A 16 -67.48 14.21 33.46
C LEU A 16 -66.12 14.90 33.71
N VAL A 17 -66.04 15.77 34.72
CA VAL A 17 -64.75 16.39 35.13
C VAL A 17 -63.80 15.37 35.73
N TYR A 18 -64.27 14.49 36.62
CA TYR A 18 -63.44 13.42 37.18
C TYR A 18 -62.98 12.41 36.11
N ALA A 19 -63.83 12.09 35.14
CA ALA A 19 -63.45 11.24 34.00
C ALA A 19 -62.40 11.90 33.10
N GLY A 20 -62.50 13.22 32.86
CA GLY A 20 -61.50 13.98 32.10
C GLY A 20 -60.15 14.09 32.81
N VAL A 21 -60.14 14.29 34.13
CA VAL A 21 -58.91 14.30 34.95
C VAL A 21 -58.29 12.90 35.00
N PHE A 22 -59.09 11.85 35.13
CA PHE A 22 -58.60 10.46 35.10
C PHE A 22 -58.03 10.11 33.73
N LEU A 23 -58.67 10.52 32.63
CA LEU A 23 -58.16 10.31 31.28
C LEU A 23 -56.86 11.06 31.03
N ALA A 24 -56.73 12.29 31.54
CA ALA A 24 -55.48 13.05 31.46
C ALA A 24 -54.35 12.38 32.27
N LEU A 25 -54.64 11.87 33.47
CA LEU A 25 -53.68 11.12 34.28
C LEU A 25 -53.26 9.80 33.62
N VAL A 26 -54.19 9.11 32.96
CA VAL A 26 -53.90 7.89 32.19
C VAL A 26 -53.06 8.21 30.94
N LEU A 27 -53.33 9.30 30.22
CA LEU A 27 -52.52 9.73 29.08
C LEU A 27 -51.11 10.18 29.50
N ILE A 28 -50.99 10.83 30.66
CA ILE A 28 -49.70 11.16 31.26
C ILE A 28 -48.95 9.88 31.65
N ALA A 29 -49.61 8.92 32.32
CA ALA A 29 -49.00 7.63 32.66
C ALA A 29 -48.55 6.84 31.42
N ILE A 30 -49.34 6.84 30.34
CA ILE A 30 -48.99 6.22 29.06
C ILE A 30 -47.80 6.94 28.40
N PHE A 31 -47.72 8.28 28.49
CA PHE A 31 -46.57 9.05 28.02
C PHE A 31 -45.29 8.71 28.80
N TYR A 32 -45.37 8.54 30.13
CA TYR A 32 -44.23 8.08 30.94
C TYR A 32 -43.80 6.64 30.66
N THR A 33 -44.73 5.75 30.28
CA THR A 33 -44.39 4.36 29.86
C THR A 33 -43.98 4.23 28.39
N GLY A 34 -44.25 5.25 27.57
CA GLY A 34 -43.97 5.28 26.12
C GLY A 34 -42.66 5.98 25.73
N VAL A 35 -41.94 6.58 26.69
CA VAL A 35 -40.55 7.02 26.45
C VAL A 35 -39.68 5.78 26.44
N SER A 36 -39.50 5.18 25.26
CA SER A 36 -38.54 4.10 25.06
C SER A 36 -37.20 4.51 25.67
N THR A 37 -36.59 3.60 26.41
CA THR A 37 -35.19 3.69 26.80
C THR A 37 -34.38 3.96 25.53
N VAL A 38 -33.92 5.21 25.36
CA VAL A 38 -32.80 5.47 24.45
C VAL A 38 -31.64 4.71 25.07
N LEU A 39 -31.30 3.56 24.48
CA LEU A 39 -30.03 2.88 24.72
C LEU A 39 -28.94 3.84 24.23
N ALA A 40 -28.43 4.65 25.15
CA ALA A 40 -27.08 5.18 25.01
C ALA A 40 -26.15 4.01 25.38
N GLN A 41 -25.78 3.18 24.40
CA GLN A 41 -24.59 2.35 24.53
C GLN A 41 -23.39 3.27 24.28
N ALA A 42 -22.69 3.63 25.36
CA ALA A 42 -21.29 4.03 25.29
C ALA A 42 -20.45 2.80 25.70
N PRO A 43 -19.40 2.42 24.95
CA PRO A 43 -18.43 1.45 25.41
C PRO A 43 -17.53 2.07 26.50
N GLY A 44 -16.84 1.23 27.27
CA GLY A 44 -15.83 1.67 28.25
C GLY A 44 -16.18 1.37 29.72
N VAL A 45 -16.12 0.10 30.10
CA VAL A 45 -15.90 -0.31 31.50
C VAL A 45 -14.44 -0.02 31.82
N ILE A 46 -14.16 0.88 32.77
CA ILE A 46 -12.81 1.08 33.33
C ILE A 46 -12.59 -0.03 34.37
N GLU A 47 -11.71 -0.98 34.09
CA GLU A 47 -11.18 -1.89 35.10
C GLU A 47 -10.39 -1.10 36.15
N GLY A 48 -10.70 -1.30 37.44
CA GLY A 48 -9.89 -0.80 38.56
C GLY A 48 -10.60 -0.37 39.85
N THR A 49 -11.93 -0.30 39.90
CA THR A 49 -12.66 0.17 41.11
C THR A 49 -13.35 -0.93 41.93
N GLU A 50 -13.06 -2.21 41.68
CA GLU A 50 -13.73 -3.34 42.33
C GLU A 50 -13.60 -3.33 43.87
N GLN A 51 -12.53 -2.76 44.44
CA GLN A 51 -12.33 -2.77 45.90
C GLN A 51 -12.97 -1.60 46.67
N VAL A 52 -13.57 -0.60 45.99
CA VAL A 52 -14.21 0.55 46.67
C VAL A 52 -15.75 0.53 46.56
N GLY A 53 -16.30 -0.12 45.53
CA GLY A 53 -17.75 -0.21 45.29
C GLY A 53 -18.52 -1.04 46.33
N GLU A 54 -17.92 -2.10 46.88
CA GLU A 54 -18.61 -2.96 47.87
C GLU A 54 -18.79 -2.29 49.25
N ALA A 55 -18.02 -1.24 49.57
CA ALA A 55 -18.06 -0.61 50.90
C ALA A 55 -19.16 0.45 51.07
N THR A 56 -19.80 0.93 49.99
CA THR A 56 -20.70 2.09 50.05
C THR A 56 -22.13 1.85 49.52
N GLY A 57 -22.40 0.71 48.89
CA GLY A 57 -23.75 0.36 48.42
C GLY A 57 -24.28 1.25 47.28
N LEU A 58 -23.43 2.05 46.66
CA LEU A 58 -23.72 2.83 45.46
C LEU A 58 -23.18 2.05 44.25
N GLY A 59 -24.06 1.63 43.34
CA GLY A 59 -23.65 0.89 42.13
C GLY A 59 -22.68 1.68 41.23
N ASN A 60 -21.96 0.95 40.38
CA ASN A 60 -20.92 1.44 39.45
C ASN A 60 -21.46 2.28 38.27
N GLU A 61 -22.28 3.31 38.52
CA GLU A 61 -22.63 4.30 37.50
C GLU A 61 -21.90 5.63 37.79
N ASP A 62 -21.23 6.19 36.77
CA ASP A 62 -20.58 7.50 36.86
C ASP A 62 -21.60 8.55 37.39
N PRO A 63 -21.26 9.33 38.44
CA PRO A 63 -22.13 10.38 38.97
C PRO A 63 -22.68 11.33 37.89
N ARG A 64 -21.94 11.55 36.80
CA ARG A 64 -22.36 12.37 35.65
C ARG A 64 -23.56 11.75 34.93
N ILE A 65 -23.60 10.43 34.80
CA ILE A 65 -24.69 9.69 34.17
C ILE A 65 -25.94 9.73 35.07
N ILE A 66 -25.74 9.59 36.39
CA ILE A 66 -26.83 9.72 37.37
C ILE A 66 -27.45 11.12 37.31
N ILE A 67 -26.62 12.17 37.27
CA ILE A 67 -27.08 13.57 37.17
C ILE A 67 -27.83 13.81 35.86
N ALA A 68 -27.32 13.32 34.72
CA ALA A 68 -28.00 13.44 33.42
C ALA A 68 -29.37 12.74 33.41
N ARG A 69 -29.47 11.57 34.04
CA ARG A 69 -30.73 10.81 34.19
C ARG A 69 -31.75 11.58 35.03
N VAL A 70 -31.32 12.19 36.13
CA VAL A 70 -32.18 13.04 36.99
C VAL A 70 -32.67 14.28 36.25
N ILE A 71 -31.80 14.97 35.51
CA ILE A 71 -32.17 16.14 34.70
C ILE A 71 -33.22 15.78 33.64
N ARG A 72 -33.08 14.62 32.99
CA ARG A 72 -34.04 14.14 31.99
C ARG A 72 -35.43 13.87 32.57
N ILE A 73 -35.49 13.26 33.77
CA ILE A 73 -36.74 13.04 34.50
C ILE A 73 -37.37 14.38 34.88
N PHE A 74 -36.57 15.34 35.33
CA PHE A 74 -37.04 16.68 35.69
C PHE A 74 -37.63 17.43 34.49
N PHE A 75 -36.98 17.42 33.33
CA PHE A 75 -37.52 18.05 32.12
C PHE A 75 -38.82 17.39 31.63
N GLY A 76 -38.93 16.06 31.75
CA GLY A 76 -40.18 15.35 31.47
C GLY A 76 -41.33 15.78 32.40
N PHE A 77 -41.02 15.99 33.68
CA PHE A 77 -41.97 16.49 34.67
C PHE A 77 -42.45 17.91 34.37
N VAL A 78 -41.53 18.83 34.05
CA VAL A 78 -41.92 20.21 33.71
C VAL A 78 -42.70 20.28 32.40
N GLY A 79 -42.32 19.49 31.38
CA GLY A 79 -43.09 19.38 30.13
C GLY A 79 -44.51 18.84 30.35
N SER A 80 -44.67 17.90 31.30
CA SER A 80 -45.99 17.39 31.71
C SER A 80 -46.84 18.47 32.38
N ILE A 81 -46.25 19.30 33.25
CA ILE A 81 -46.94 20.44 33.88
C ILE A 81 -47.42 21.44 32.82
N PHE A 82 -46.56 21.75 31.84
CA PHE A 82 -46.93 22.62 30.72
C PHE A 82 -48.17 22.10 29.99
N LEU A 83 -48.21 20.80 29.67
CA LEU A 83 -49.37 20.18 29.00
C LEU A 83 -50.65 20.32 29.84
N VAL A 84 -50.59 20.05 31.15
CA VAL A 84 -51.74 20.18 32.05
C VAL A 84 -52.24 21.63 32.13
N LEU A 85 -51.33 22.60 32.21
CA LEU A 85 -51.68 24.02 32.22
C LEU A 85 -52.33 24.46 30.91
N MET A 86 -51.86 23.96 29.77
CA MET A 86 -52.47 24.23 28.46
C MET A 86 -53.87 23.65 28.35
N ILE A 87 -54.09 22.42 28.83
CA ILE A 87 -55.42 21.80 28.87
C ILE A 87 -56.36 22.56 29.81
N TYR A 88 -55.88 22.97 31.00
CA TYR A 88 -56.67 23.77 31.94
C TYR A 88 -57.07 25.12 31.35
N ALA A 89 -56.13 25.81 30.71
CA ALA A 89 -56.40 27.08 30.08
C ALA A 89 -57.39 26.92 28.92
N GLY A 90 -57.26 25.86 28.11
CA GLY A 90 -58.19 25.53 27.04
C GLY A 90 -59.61 25.27 27.57
N TYR A 91 -59.73 24.51 28.65
CA TYR A 91 -61.02 24.27 29.31
C TYR A 91 -61.65 25.57 29.84
N LEU A 92 -60.86 26.41 30.52
CA LEU A 92 -61.34 27.69 31.04
C LEU A 92 -61.78 28.63 29.92
N TYR A 93 -61.08 28.61 28.79
CA TYR A 93 -61.44 29.38 27.60
C TYR A 93 -62.77 28.90 27.00
N MET A 94 -62.92 27.59 26.77
CA MET A 94 -64.14 27.02 26.19
C MET A 94 -65.37 27.17 27.08
N THR A 95 -65.21 27.21 28.40
CA THR A 95 -66.31 27.33 29.37
C THR A 95 -66.64 28.76 29.78
N SER A 96 -65.91 29.75 29.26
CA SER A 96 -66.08 31.16 29.64
C SER A 96 -67.37 31.80 29.14
N GLY A 97 -68.00 31.27 28.08
CA GLY A 97 -69.30 31.75 27.59
C GLY A 97 -69.35 33.24 27.19
N GLY A 98 -68.19 33.85 26.93
CA GLY A 98 -68.06 35.28 26.63
C GLY A 98 -67.81 36.19 27.84
N GLU A 99 -67.70 35.64 29.05
CA GLU A 99 -67.35 36.41 30.26
C GLU A 99 -65.87 36.85 30.24
N GLU A 100 -65.64 38.16 30.11
CA GLU A 100 -64.33 38.77 29.85
C GLU A 100 -63.27 38.43 30.91
N VAL A 101 -63.69 38.28 32.16
CA VAL A 101 -62.79 37.93 33.28
C VAL A 101 -62.22 36.52 33.12
N LYS A 102 -63.02 35.56 32.64
CA LYS A 102 -62.59 34.16 32.47
C LYS A 102 -61.76 33.96 31.21
N THR A 103 -62.13 34.63 30.12
CA THR A 103 -61.33 34.61 28.88
C THR A 103 -59.97 35.27 29.10
N GLY A 104 -59.92 36.40 29.81
CA GLY A 104 -58.68 37.07 30.19
C GLY A 104 -57.77 36.17 31.04
N LYS A 105 -58.35 35.47 32.03
CA LYS A 105 -57.59 34.53 32.86
C LYS A 105 -57.06 33.34 32.07
N ALA A 106 -57.84 32.76 31.16
CA ALA A 106 -57.40 31.64 30.31
C ALA A 106 -56.24 32.04 29.39
N LYS A 107 -56.36 33.18 28.70
CA LYS A 107 -55.29 33.70 27.83
C LYS A 107 -54.00 33.97 28.59
N LYS A 108 -54.11 34.54 29.80
CA LYS A 108 -52.94 34.81 30.66
C LYS A 108 -52.20 33.52 31.04
N VAL A 109 -52.92 32.44 31.35
CA VAL A 109 -52.30 31.13 31.65
C VAL A 109 -51.61 30.55 30.42
N MET A 110 -52.22 30.62 29.23
CA MET A 110 -51.58 30.15 27.99
C MET A 110 -50.29 30.90 27.69
N ILE A 111 -50.32 32.23 27.74
CA ILE A 111 -49.15 33.07 27.45
C ILE A 111 -48.02 32.77 28.45
N ASN A 112 -48.33 32.70 29.74
CA ASN A 112 -47.32 32.42 30.76
C ASN A 112 -46.71 31.01 30.60
N ALA A 113 -47.53 30.01 30.25
CA ALA A 113 -47.05 28.65 30.01
C ALA A 113 -46.12 28.58 28.79
N THR A 114 -46.48 29.26 27.69
CA THR A 114 -45.65 29.31 26.47
C THR A 114 -44.32 30.02 26.70
N ILE A 115 -44.31 31.13 27.45
CA ILE A 115 -43.07 31.83 27.82
C ILE A 115 -42.17 30.90 28.64
N GLY A 116 -42.72 30.17 29.60
CA GLY A 116 -41.96 29.20 30.39
C GLY A 116 -41.31 28.10 29.53
N LEU A 117 -42.05 27.57 28.55
CA LEU A 117 -41.51 26.58 27.61
C LEU A 117 -40.40 27.15 26.72
N ALA A 118 -40.60 28.37 26.18
CA ALA A 118 -39.61 29.04 25.34
C ALA A 118 -38.29 29.30 26.09
N ILE A 119 -38.37 29.70 27.36
CA ILE A 119 -37.19 29.88 28.22
C ILE A 119 -36.45 28.55 28.41
N MET A 120 -37.16 27.46 28.72
CA MET A 120 -36.53 26.15 28.88
C MET A 120 -35.83 25.66 27.62
N MET A 121 -36.49 25.78 26.46
CA MET A 121 -35.90 25.38 25.17
C MET A 121 -34.67 26.22 24.83
N SER A 122 -34.71 27.52 25.13
CA SER A 122 -33.58 28.42 24.91
C SER A 122 -32.41 28.09 25.83
N ALA A 123 -32.67 27.82 27.11
CA ALA A 123 -31.64 27.43 28.07
C ALA A 123 -30.97 26.11 27.66
N PHE A 124 -31.75 25.13 27.20
CA PHE A 124 -31.24 23.88 26.67
C PHE A 124 -30.35 24.10 25.45
N ALA A 125 -30.82 24.87 24.45
CA ALA A 125 -30.08 25.17 23.23
C ALA A 125 -28.75 25.92 23.50
N ILE A 126 -28.79 26.90 24.40
CA ILE A 126 -27.59 27.66 24.80
C ILE A 126 -26.60 26.75 25.53
N THR A 127 -27.07 25.93 26.47
CA THR A 127 -26.20 25.02 27.22
C THR A 127 -25.59 23.97 26.30
N SER A 128 -26.35 23.39 25.37
CA SER A 128 -25.82 22.44 24.39
C SER A 128 -24.81 23.09 23.45
N TYR A 129 -25.05 24.34 23.04
CA TYR A 129 -24.12 25.09 22.20
C TYR A 129 -22.81 25.41 22.93
N ILE A 130 -22.87 25.81 24.19
CA ILE A 130 -21.67 26.07 25.00
C ILE A 130 -20.90 24.79 25.25
N ILE A 131 -21.58 23.67 25.55
CA ILE A 131 -20.93 22.37 25.73
C ILE A 131 -20.26 21.91 24.45
N SER A 132 -20.92 22.00 23.29
CA SER A 132 -20.30 21.62 22.01
C SER A 132 -19.09 22.49 21.70
N ARG A 133 -19.14 23.79 21.98
CA ARG A 133 -17.99 24.68 21.80
C ARG A 133 -16.86 24.43 22.80
N LEU A 134 -17.17 24.07 24.05
CA LEU A 134 -16.16 23.71 25.04
C LEU A 134 -15.53 22.35 24.74
N GLN A 135 -16.28 21.38 24.20
CA GLN A 135 -15.74 20.10 23.74
C GLN A 135 -14.80 20.29 22.54
N ASP A 136 -15.17 21.15 21.59
CA ASP A 136 -14.32 21.54 20.46
C ASP A 136 -13.03 22.24 20.92
N ILE A 137 -13.10 23.12 21.93
CA ILE A 137 -11.96 23.92 22.41
C ILE A 137 -11.04 23.15 23.38
N LEU A 138 -11.58 22.23 24.17
CA LEU A 138 -10.81 21.45 25.16
C LEU A 138 -10.21 20.15 24.58
N GLY A 139 -10.26 19.94 23.26
CA GLY A 139 -9.76 18.71 22.64
C GLY A 139 -10.53 17.45 23.07
N GLY A 140 -11.80 17.63 23.46
CA GLY A 140 -12.67 16.59 24.00
C GLY A 140 -13.44 15.85 22.93
N GLY A 141 -12.74 15.30 21.94
CA GLY A 141 -13.24 14.09 21.29
C GLY A 141 -13.45 13.05 22.37
N THR A 142 -14.61 12.40 22.35
CA THR A 142 -14.87 11.23 23.18
C THR A 142 -13.79 10.19 22.94
N GLY A 143 -12.81 10.17 23.83
CA GLY A 143 -12.10 8.97 24.25
C GLY A 143 -13.12 8.05 24.87
N ASP A 144 -13.84 7.33 24.01
CA ASP A 144 -14.21 5.96 24.30
C ASP A 144 -12.91 5.20 24.56
N GLY A 145 -12.83 4.61 25.74
CA GLY A 145 -11.82 3.62 26.10
C GLY A 145 -12.05 2.31 25.34
N ILE A 146 -12.24 2.38 24.03
CA ILE A 146 -11.42 1.49 23.21
C ILE A 146 -10.00 1.85 23.69
N GLN A 147 -9.21 0.85 24.05
CA GLN A 147 -7.84 0.91 23.59
C GLN A 147 -7.98 1.33 22.12
N ARG A 148 -7.84 2.62 21.82
CA ARG A 148 -6.89 2.93 20.78
C ARG A 148 -5.58 2.35 21.33
N GLU A 149 -5.45 1.01 21.26
CA GLU A 149 -4.47 0.41 20.40
C GLU A 149 -4.25 1.50 19.36
N TYR A 150 -3.02 1.99 19.26
CA TYR A 150 -2.63 2.35 17.92
C TYR A 150 -3.02 1.13 17.06
N THR A 151 -4.28 1.06 16.57
CA THR A 151 -4.62 0.53 15.28
C THR A 151 -3.64 1.30 14.47
N THR A 152 -2.60 0.55 14.13
CA THR A 152 -1.34 1.03 13.62
C THR A 152 -1.64 2.23 12.74
N PRO A 153 -0.96 3.38 12.97
CA PRO A 153 -1.18 4.57 12.14
C PRO A 153 -1.29 4.09 10.70
N GLY A 154 -2.39 4.42 10.02
CA GLY A 154 -2.79 3.76 8.78
C GLY A 154 -1.56 3.50 7.92
N LEU A 155 -1.11 2.25 7.90
CA LEU A 155 -0.04 1.80 7.01
C LEU A 155 -0.69 1.81 5.63
N GLY A 156 -0.71 3.00 5.03
CA GLY A 156 -1.43 3.35 3.81
C GLY A 156 -0.84 2.71 2.55
N SER A 157 -0.49 1.43 2.61
CA SER A 157 -0.33 0.60 1.42
C SER A 157 -1.42 -0.47 1.34
N GLY A 158 -2.22 -0.64 2.40
CA GLY A 158 -3.31 -1.61 2.41
C GLY A 158 -2.79 -3.04 2.20
N ILE A 159 -3.34 -3.76 1.21
CA ILE A 159 -2.86 -5.09 0.81
C ILE A 159 -1.49 -5.03 0.11
N LEU A 160 -1.24 -3.95 -0.64
CA LEU A 160 0.08 -3.69 -1.20
C LEU A 160 1.02 -3.51 0.00
N GLY A 161 2.15 -4.20 0.00
CA GLY A 161 3.05 -4.19 1.14
C GLY A 161 2.60 -5.03 2.33
N LEU A 162 1.55 -5.84 2.23
CA LEU A 162 1.27 -6.95 3.16
C LEU A 162 1.32 -8.30 2.44
N VAL A 163 0.65 -8.40 1.29
CA VAL A 163 0.58 -9.63 0.49
C VAL A 163 1.34 -9.47 -0.82
N ILE A 164 1.13 -8.35 -1.50
CA ILE A 164 1.78 -8.02 -2.77
C ILE A 164 3.04 -7.20 -2.48
N GLN A 165 4.17 -7.61 -3.04
CA GLN A 165 5.41 -6.85 -2.99
C GLN A 165 5.37 -5.71 -4.00
N ASP A 166 5.11 -6.04 -5.28
CA ASP A 166 5.02 -5.07 -6.38
C ASP A 166 4.19 -5.65 -7.53
N HIS A 167 3.78 -4.79 -8.48
CA HIS A 167 3.17 -5.21 -9.73
C HIS A 167 3.46 -4.23 -10.87
N PHE A 168 3.44 -4.74 -12.09
CA PHE A 168 3.54 -3.97 -13.33
C PHE A 168 2.37 -4.32 -14.27
N PRO A 169 1.73 -3.36 -14.96
CA PRO A 169 1.94 -1.92 -14.84
C PRO A 169 1.59 -1.39 -13.45
N GLY A 170 2.24 -0.28 -13.08
CA GLY A 170 1.91 0.44 -11.85
C GLY A 170 0.50 1.01 -11.86
N ILE A 171 -0.02 1.36 -10.68
CA ILE A 171 -1.37 1.90 -10.53
C ILE A 171 -1.52 3.20 -11.31
N GLY A 172 -2.48 3.25 -12.23
CA GLY A 172 -2.76 4.40 -13.08
C GLY A 172 -1.71 4.68 -14.16
N ALA A 173 -0.79 3.75 -14.40
CA ALA A 173 0.19 3.87 -15.48
C ALA A 173 -0.47 3.80 -16.85
N THR A 174 0.09 4.55 -17.80
CA THR A 174 -0.21 4.39 -19.24
C THR A 174 0.93 3.62 -19.88
N VAL A 175 0.62 2.49 -20.51
CA VAL A 175 1.59 1.56 -21.10
C VAL A 175 1.25 1.23 -22.56
N PRO A 176 2.21 0.73 -23.35
CA PRO A 176 1.95 0.20 -24.68
C PRO A 176 1.04 -1.04 -24.68
N ARG A 177 0.47 -1.37 -25.84
CA ARG A 177 -0.55 -2.42 -25.97
C ARG A 177 -0.01 -3.85 -25.81
N ASN A 178 1.26 -4.06 -26.12
CA ASN A 178 1.97 -5.34 -25.98
C ASN A 178 2.60 -5.52 -24.59
N THR A 179 2.25 -4.71 -23.60
CA THR A 179 2.77 -4.86 -22.24
C THR A 179 2.22 -6.10 -21.53
N VAL A 180 3.10 -6.90 -20.94
CA VAL A 180 2.75 -8.00 -20.02
C VAL A 180 2.37 -7.45 -18.64
N ILE A 181 1.65 -8.26 -17.87
CA ILE A 181 1.28 -7.92 -16.49
C ILE A 181 2.11 -8.79 -15.55
N MET A 182 2.84 -8.19 -14.61
CA MET A 182 3.66 -8.88 -13.63
C MET A 182 3.16 -8.60 -12.23
N VAL A 183 3.16 -9.62 -11.38
CA VAL A 183 2.78 -9.47 -9.97
C VAL A 183 3.74 -10.29 -9.12
N THR A 184 4.36 -9.65 -8.14
CA THR A 184 5.26 -10.30 -7.19
C THR A 184 4.62 -10.33 -5.81
N PHE A 185 4.45 -11.53 -5.27
CA PHE A 185 3.93 -11.80 -3.93
C PHE A 185 5.09 -11.87 -2.93
N LYS A 186 4.81 -11.54 -1.66
CA LYS A 186 5.85 -11.66 -0.60
C LYS A 186 6.16 -13.10 -0.22
N GLU A 187 5.15 -13.96 -0.31
CA GLU A 187 5.22 -15.37 -0.02
C GLU A 187 5.02 -16.18 -1.30
N ALA A 188 5.63 -17.37 -1.36
CA ALA A 188 5.41 -18.30 -2.45
C ALA A 188 3.93 -18.70 -2.54
N ILE A 189 3.40 -18.81 -3.75
CA ILE A 189 2.03 -19.21 -4.05
C ILE A 189 1.98 -20.59 -4.71
N VAL A 190 0.80 -21.22 -4.71
CA VAL A 190 0.57 -22.52 -5.38
C VAL A 190 0.44 -22.28 -6.88
N PRO A 191 1.27 -22.89 -7.76
CA PRO A 191 1.17 -22.70 -9.21
C PRO A 191 -0.23 -23.01 -9.77
N GLY A 192 -0.83 -24.13 -9.37
CA GLY A 192 -2.19 -24.51 -9.78
C GLY A 192 -3.32 -23.65 -9.22
N SER A 193 -3.02 -22.62 -8.41
CA SER A 193 -4.03 -21.61 -8.02
C SER A 193 -4.18 -20.52 -9.07
N VAL A 194 -3.14 -20.25 -9.86
CA VAL A 194 -3.11 -19.20 -10.90
C VAL A 194 -3.04 -19.76 -12.32
N ILE A 195 -2.61 -21.01 -12.49
CA ILE A 195 -2.62 -21.75 -13.76
C ILE A 195 -3.78 -22.75 -13.74
N ILE A 196 -4.55 -22.81 -14.83
CA ILE A 196 -5.63 -23.79 -14.99
C ILE A 196 -5.03 -25.20 -15.06
N ASP A 197 -5.59 -26.14 -14.31
CA ASP A 197 -5.22 -27.56 -14.36
C ASP A 197 -5.74 -28.23 -15.65
N ASN A 198 -5.02 -28.01 -16.76
CA ASN A 198 -5.29 -28.58 -18.07
C ASN A 198 -3.98 -29.05 -18.74
N SER A 199 -4.06 -29.50 -19.99
CA SER A 199 -2.88 -29.99 -20.72
C SER A 199 -1.82 -28.92 -21.01
N ALA A 200 -2.15 -27.63 -20.88
CA ALA A 200 -1.19 -26.53 -21.04
C ALA A 200 -0.40 -26.26 -19.75
N PHE A 201 -0.87 -26.75 -18.60
CA PHE A 201 -0.14 -26.62 -17.34
C PHE A 201 1.08 -27.53 -17.34
N VAL A 202 2.25 -26.92 -17.47
CA VAL A 202 3.54 -27.60 -17.51
C VAL A 202 4.49 -26.95 -16.51
N CYS A 203 5.19 -27.78 -15.75
CA CYS A 203 6.29 -27.36 -14.90
C CYS A 203 7.58 -28.04 -15.38
N THR A 204 8.54 -27.24 -15.86
CA THR A 204 9.82 -27.70 -16.39
C THR A 204 10.98 -27.11 -15.63
N ASP A 205 12.07 -27.86 -15.55
CA ASP A 205 13.34 -27.34 -15.09
C ASP A 205 13.97 -26.38 -16.12
N ILE A 206 15.07 -25.75 -15.73
CA ILE A 206 15.86 -24.85 -16.57
C ILE A 206 16.42 -25.48 -17.86
N ASN A 207 16.44 -26.81 -17.96
CA ASN A 207 16.87 -27.56 -19.14
C ASN A 207 15.68 -28.00 -20.00
N GLY A 208 14.45 -27.62 -19.64
CA GLY A 208 13.23 -27.98 -20.35
C GLY A 208 12.69 -29.38 -20.04
N SER A 209 13.24 -30.06 -19.04
CA SER A 209 12.74 -31.38 -18.60
C SER A 209 11.62 -31.23 -17.58
N ALA A 210 10.67 -32.18 -17.52
CA ALA A 210 9.60 -32.12 -16.53
C ALA A 210 10.16 -32.16 -15.09
N CYS A 211 9.69 -31.26 -14.22
CA CYS A 211 10.15 -31.23 -12.83
C CYS A 211 9.75 -32.50 -12.08
N THR A 212 10.71 -33.10 -11.37
CA THR A 212 10.45 -34.25 -10.48
C THR A 212 9.76 -33.84 -9.18
N THR A 213 9.98 -32.61 -8.72
CA THR A 213 9.38 -32.04 -7.51
C THR A 213 9.06 -30.57 -7.74
N VAL A 214 7.78 -30.21 -7.59
CA VAL A 214 7.26 -28.85 -7.80
C VAL A 214 7.16 -28.15 -6.45
N THR A 215 8.29 -27.58 -6.01
CA THR A 215 8.41 -26.79 -4.78
C THR A 215 9.22 -25.53 -5.07
N PRO A 216 9.01 -24.43 -4.31
CA PRO A 216 9.82 -23.22 -4.43
C PRO A 216 11.32 -23.54 -4.36
N ASP A 217 12.11 -22.78 -5.11
CA ASP A 217 13.58 -22.80 -5.13
C ASP A 217 14.21 -24.12 -5.64
N ASN A 218 13.41 -25.01 -6.25
CA ASN A 218 13.89 -26.26 -6.85
C ASN A 218 14.10 -26.14 -8.37
N ASN A 219 14.47 -24.95 -8.86
CA ASN A 219 14.69 -24.63 -10.28
C ASN A 219 13.55 -25.02 -11.23
N CYS A 220 12.31 -25.02 -10.73
CA CYS A 220 11.14 -25.41 -11.49
C CYS A 220 10.36 -24.18 -11.95
N VAL A 221 10.16 -24.03 -13.26
CA VAL A 221 9.36 -22.96 -13.86
C VAL A 221 8.03 -23.55 -14.30
N CYS A 222 6.93 -22.96 -13.84
CA CYS A 222 5.58 -23.42 -14.18
C CYS A 222 4.90 -22.43 -15.12
N ALA A 223 4.20 -22.95 -16.13
CA ALA A 223 3.52 -22.17 -17.15
C ALA A 223 2.18 -22.84 -17.54
N GLY A 224 1.25 -22.05 -18.06
CA GLY A 224 0.01 -22.58 -18.65
C GLY A 224 -1.05 -21.48 -18.83
N ASP A 225 -2.29 -21.90 -19.03
CA ASP A 225 -3.40 -20.96 -19.21
C ASP A 225 -3.75 -20.24 -17.90
N LEU A 226 -4.01 -18.95 -17.98
CA LEU A 226 -4.39 -18.12 -16.84
C LEU A 226 -5.72 -18.58 -16.22
N ASN A 227 -5.72 -18.82 -14.91
CA ASN A 227 -6.94 -19.03 -14.15
C ASN A 227 -7.64 -17.68 -13.88
N THR A 228 -8.66 -17.38 -14.69
CA THR A 228 -9.43 -16.13 -14.60
C THR A 228 -10.27 -16.00 -13.33
N GLU A 229 -10.43 -17.06 -12.52
CA GLU A 229 -11.02 -16.93 -11.19
C GLU A 229 -10.04 -16.41 -10.15
N ALA A 230 -8.73 -16.59 -10.38
CA ALA A 230 -7.66 -16.13 -9.51
C ALA A 230 -7.21 -14.71 -9.84
N VAL A 231 -7.05 -14.41 -11.14
CA VAL A 231 -6.68 -13.09 -11.64
C VAL A 231 -7.69 -12.67 -12.71
N LYS A 232 -8.45 -11.61 -12.43
CA LYS A 232 -9.46 -11.06 -13.33
C LYS A 232 -8.91 -9.79 -13.97
N ILE A 233 -8.84 -9.77 -15.30
CA ILE A 233 -8.46 -8.58 -16.08
C ILE A 233 -9.61 -8.28 -17.04
N TYR A 234 -10.10 -7.05 -17.05
CA TYR A 234 -11.24 -6.64 -17.87
C TYR A 234 -11.21 -5.16 -18.22
N GLU A 235 -11.84 -4.79 -19.34
CA GLU A 235 -11.92 -3.39 -19.77
C GLU A 235 -12.86 -2.60 -18.86
N ALA A 236 -12.50 -1.35 -18.54
CA ALA A 236 -13.34 -0.44 -17.77
C ALA A 236 -14.74 -0.27 -18.40
N CYS A 237 -14.84 -0.24 -19.73
CA CYS A 237 -16.11 -0.08 -20.45
C CYS A 237 -17.08 -1.26 -20.29
N GLN A 238 -16.56 -2.45 -19.93
CA GLN A 238 -17.39 -3.64 -19.75
C GLN A 238 -17.99 -3.72 -18.34
N THR A 239 -17.60 -2.82 -17.43
CA THR A 239 -17.92 -2.92 -16.00
C THR A 239 -19.39 -2.65 -15.65
N GLU A 240 -19.97 -3.52 -14.82
CA GLU A 240 -21.28 -3.36 -14.17
C GLU A 240 -21.11 -3.19 -12.65
N TYR A 241 -21.48 -2.05 -12.10
CA TYR A 241 -21.55 -1.88 -10.64
C TYR A 241 -22.83 -2.53 -10.08
N PRO A 242 -22.74 -3.42 -9.08
CA PRO A 242 -23.91 -4.11 -8.53
C PRO A 242 -24.83 -3.12 -7.83
N ALA A 243 -26.13 -3.40 -7.84
CA ALA A 243 -27.13 -2.60 -7.14
C ALA A 243 -26.78 -2.49 -5.65
N GLY A 244 -26.61 -1.26 -5.14
CA GLY A 244 -26.20 -0.99 -3.76
C GLY A 244 -24.71 -0.77 -3.54
N SER A 245 -23.86 -0.94 -4.57
CA SER A 245 -22.46 -0.48 -4.54
C SER A 245 -22.36 1.03 -4.78
N ILE A 246 -21.33 1.65 -4.22
CA ILE A 246 -21.03 3.07 -4.47
C ILE A 246 -20.23 3.14 -5.77
N ALA A 247 -20.94 3.33 -6.89
CA ALA A 247 -20.29 3.65 -8.15
C ALA A 247 -19.64 5.04 -8.09
N PRO A 248 -18.51 5.27 -8.76
CA PRO A 248 -17.92 6.59 -8.81
C PRO A 248 -18.85 7.57 -9.52
N PRO A 249 -18.84 8.87 -9.17
CA PRO A 249 -19.74 9.87 -9.77
C PRO A 249 -19.65 9.97 -11.30
N SER A 250 -18.53 9.56 -11.88
CA SER A 250 -18.27 9.51 -13.32
C SER A 250 -18.90 8.30 -14.03
N TYR A 251 -19.34 7.28 -13.29
CA TYR A 251 -19.89 6.06 -13.86
C TYR A 251 -21.35 6.26 -14.27
N ASP A 252 -21.61 6.04 -15.56
CA ASP A 252 -22.95 5.99 -16.13
C ASP A 252 -23.03 4.76 -17.05
N PRO A 253 -23.90 3.76 -16.75
CA PRO A 253 -24.02 2.55 -17.56
C PRO A 253 -24.47 2.83 -19.00
N THR A 254 -25.10 3.98 -19.27
CA THR A 254 -25.47 4.37 -20.64
C THR A 254 -24.26 4.79 -21.49
N GLN A 255 -23.14 5.15 -20.85
CA GLN A 255 -21.91 5.61 -21.50
C GLN A 255 -20.94 4.47 -21.83
N ARG A 256 -21.30 3.21 -21.65
CA ARG A 256 -20.38 2.07 -21.88
C ARG A 256 -19.80 1.97 -23.29
N ASN A 257 -20.49 2.53 -24.28
CA ASN A 257 -20.00 2.59 -25.67
C ASN A 257 -19.12 3.82 -25.94
N ASN A 258 -18.81 4.64 -24.92
CA ASN A 258 -18.06 5.88 -25.00
C ASN A 258 -16.75 5.72 -24.21
N ARG A 259 -15.72 5.12 -24.83
CA ARG A 259 -14.43 4.83 -24.17
C ARG A 259 -13.79 6.05 -23.51
N PRO A 260 -13.78 7.27 -24.11
CA PRO A 260 -13.26 8.47 -23.45
C PRO A 260 -13.89 8.74 -22.07
N VAL A 261 -15.16 8.40 -21.87
CA VAL A 261 -15.86 8.56 -20.59
C VAL A 261 -15.50 7.40 -19.65
N CYS A 262 -15.57 6.17 -20.15
CA CYS A 262 -15.29 4.99 -19.34
C CYS A 262 -13.85 4.90 -18.85
N ASN A 263 -12.89 5.39 -19.63
CA ASN A 263 -11.48 5.46 -19.26
C ASN A 263 -11.21 6.41 -18.09
N LEU A 264 -12.18 7.25 -17.71
CA LEU A 264 -12.11 8.10 -16.52
C LEU A 264 -12.69 7.43 -15.27
N TRP A 265 -13.26 6.22 -15.40
CA TRP A 265 -13.82 5.52 -14.25
C TRP A 265 -12.71 5.06 -13.31
N ARG A 266 -12.81 5.48 -12.05
CA ARG A 266 -11.88 5.16 -10.96
C ARG A 266 -12.75 4.77 -9.77
N GLY A 267 -12.56 3.61 -9.16
CA GLY A 267 -13.42 3.19 -8.06
C GLY A 267 -13.17 1.77 -7.56
N ASN A 268 -13.94 1.39 -6.54
CA ASN A 268 -13.96 0.03 -5.99
C ASN A 268 -14.72 -0.93 -6.93
N GLU A 269 -14.42 -2.22 -6.78
CA GLU A 269 -14.77 -3.33 -7.68
C GLU A 269 -16.23 -3.31 -8.22
N PRO A 270 -16.43 -3.39 -9.55
CA PRO A 270 -17.71 -3.75 -10.18
C PRO A 270 -17.97 -5.28 -10.06
N SER A 271 -19.23 -5.69 -10.09
CA SER A 271 -19.64 -7.08 -9.90
C SER A 271 -19.18 -7.92 -11.09
N PRO A 272 -18.43 -9.02 -10.90
CA PRO A 272 -17.87 -9.84 -11.99
C PRO A 272 -18.90 -10.63 -12.82
N SER A 273 -20.21 -10.41 -12.63
CA SER A 273 -21.25 -11.14 -13.35
C SER A 273 -21.38 -10.64 -14.79
N GLY A 274 -20.96 -11.46 -15.76
CA GLY A 274 -21.16 -11.21 -17.20
C GLY A 274 -19.99 -10.52 -17.92
N PHE A 275 -18.80 -10.45 -17.32
CA PHE A 275 -17.60 -9.93 -17.98
C PHE A 275 -16.93 -10.96 -18.88
N GLU A 276 -16.34 -10.46 -19.96
CA GLU A 276 -15.33 -11.19 -20.73
C GLU A 276 -13.97 -10.89 -20.09
N PHE A 277 -13.42 -11.87 -19.38
CA PHE A 277 -12.08 -11.73 -18.81
C PHE A 277 -11.05 -11.94 -19.90
N VAL A 278 -10.02 -11.11 -19.87
CA VAL A 278 -8.81 -11.32 -20.67
C VAL A 278 -8.22 -12.67 -20.29
N THR A 279 -8.14 -13.56 -21.29
CA THR A 279 -7.43 -14.83 -21.19
C THR A 279 -5.95 -14.61 -21.51
N GLY A 280 -5.13 -15.64 -21.39
CA GLY A 280 -3.72 -15.55 -21.72
C GLY A 280 -2.92 -16.68 -21.12
N GLU A 281 -1.62 -16.63 -21.36
CA GLU A 281 -0.65 -17.54 -20.74
C GLU A 281 -0.06 -16.87 -19.49
N VAL A 282 0.18 -17.65 -18.45
CA VAL A 282 0.88 -17.20 -17.25
C VAL A 282 2.10 -18.07 -17.00
N TYR A 283 3.18 -17.43 -16.60
CA TYR A 283 4.45 -18.04 -16.22
C TYR A 283 4.79 -17.66 -14.79
N MET A 284 5.44 -18.56 -14.07
CA MET A 284 5.82 -18.35 -12.67
C MET A 284 7.32 -18.59 -12.47
N THR A 285 7.97 -17.65 -11.77
CA THR A 285 9.40 -17.76 -11.39
C THR A 285 9.63 -18.94 -10.44
N PRO A 286 10.84 -19.53 -10.36
CA PRO A 286 11.06 -20.73 -9.54
C PRO A 286 10.91 -20.59 -8.03
N ASP A 287 10.95 -19.36 -7.51
CA ASP A 287 10.63 -19.05 -6.11
C ASP A 287 9.11 -19.11 -5.83
N PHE A 288 8.30 -19.30 -6.88
CA PHE A 288 6.83 -19.25 -6.89
C PHE A 288 6.27 -17.94 -6.33
N LYS A 289 7.00 -16.83 -6.44
CA LYS A 289 6.55 -15.54 -5.94
C LYS A 289 6.14 -14.57 -7.04
N THR A 290 6.70 -14.68 -8.24
CA THR A 290 6.34 -13.77 -9.33
C THR A 290 5.59 -14.51 -10.42
N ILE A 291 4.45 -13.93 -10.82
CA ILE A 291 3.72 -14.34 -12.02
C ILE A 291 3.90 -13.30 -13.11
N VAL A 292 4.03 -13.77 -14.35
CA VAL A 292 4.08 -12.98 -15.56
C VAL A 292 2.93 -13.44 -16.43
N ILE A 293 1.94 -12.59 -16.62
CA ILE A 293 0.75 -12.83 -17.42
C ILE A 293 0.98 -12.20 -18.78
N ASN A 294 0.95 -13.02 -19.82
CA ASN A 294 0.94 -12.61 -21.22
C ASN A 294 -0.51 -12.67 -21.73
N PRO A 295 -1.22 -11.52 -21.81
CA PRO A 295 -2.64 -11.44 -22.19
C PRO A 295 -2.95 -11.91 -23.62
N TYR A 296 -1.94 -12.01 -24.47
CA TYR A 296 -2.09 -12.38 -25.88
C TYR A 296 -1.37 -13.69 -26.22
N GLY A 297 -0.81 -14.36 -25.21
CA GLY A 297 -0.13 -15.65 -25.34
C GLY A 297 0.89 -15.63 -26.48
N ASN A 298 0.78 -16.61 -27.38
CA ASN A 298 1.70 -16.75 -28.51
C ASN A 298 1.32 -15.91 -29.75
N SER A 299 0.38 -14.97 -29.65
CA SER A 299 -0.06 -14.18 -30.80
C SER A 299 0.88 -13.00 -31.09
N PRO A 300 1.40 -12.84 -32.32
CA PRO A 300 2.21 -11.69 -32.70
C PRO A 300 1.39 -10.42 -32.96
N THR A 301 0.06 -10.53 -33.04
CA THR A 301 -0.83 -9.45 -33.50
C THR A 301 -1.93 -9.09 -32.50
N ASP A 302 -2.26 -10.01 -31.60
CA ASP A 302 -3.25 -9.73 -30.57
C ASP A 302 -2.57 -8.97 -29.43
N HIS A 303 -3.17 -7.85 -29.03
CA HIS A 303 -2.64 -6.99 -27.98
C HIS A 303 -3.81 -6.36 -27.24
N LEU A 304 -3.58 -5.95 -25.99
CA LEU A 304 -4.59 -5.23 -25.22
C LEU A 304 -4.92 -3.89 -25.88
N GLY A 305 -6.12 -3.37 -25.63
CA GLY A 305 -6.59 -2.09 -26.13
C GLY A 305 -6.81 -2.03 -27.64
N THR A 306 -6.86 -0.82 -28.20
CA THR A 306 -7.14 -0.58 -29.62
C THR A 306 -6.08 0.29 -30.28
N VAL A 307 -6.02 0.27 -31.62
CA VAL A 307 -5.16 1.18 -32.40
C VAL A 307 -5.71 2.61 -32.52
N ALA A 308 -6.97 2.83 -32.13
CA ALA A 308 -7.68 4.08 -32.39
C ALA A 308 -7.73 5.01 -31.16
N GLU A 309 -7.82 4.42 -29.97
CA GLU A 309 -7.95 5.16 -28.71
C GLU A 309 -7.41 4.34 -27.53
N ASP A 310 -7.05 5.07 -26.48
CA ASP A 310 -6.60 4.52 -25.21
C ASP A 310 -7.69 3.64 -24.57
N VAL A 311 -7.28 2.63 -23.79
CA VAL A 311 -8.19 1.71 -23.12
C VAL A 311 -7.75 1.44 -21.70
N THR A 312 -8.60 1.74 -20.72
CA THR A 312 -8.33 1.42 -19.32
C THR A 312 -8.78 0.00 -18.99
N TYR A 313 -7.90 -0.76 -18.33
CA TYR A 313 -8.16 -2.08 -17.79
C TYR A 313 -8.13 -2.04 -16.26
N PHE A 314 -9.00 -2.84 -15.65
CA PHE A 314 -8.89 -3.19 -14.24
C PHE A 314 -8.27 -4.58 -14.11
N THR A 315 -7.43 -4.75 -13.10
CA THR A 315 -6.92 -6.06 -12.69
C THR A 315 -7.29 -6.30 -11.25
N LEU A 316 -7.75 -7.51 -10.95
CA LEU A 316 -8.21 -7.93 -9.65
C LEU A 316 -7.58 -9.28 -9.29
N LEU A 317 -6.78 -9.28 -8.22
CA LEU A 317 -6.31 -10.50 -7.58
C LEU A 317 -7.36 -10.94 -6.58
N THR A 318 -7.76 -12.21 -6.61
CA THR A 318 -8.76 -12.74 -5.71
C THR A 318 -8.14 -13.68 -4.68
N ASN A 319 -8.91 -14.02 -3.65
CA ASN A 319 -8.48 -14.99 -2.64
C ASN A 319 -8.44 -16.45 -3.16
N ASN A 320 -8.72 -16.68 -4.46
CA ASN A 320 -8.50 -17.98 -5.10
C ASN A 320 -7.01 -18.27 -5.33
N ILE A 321 -6.17 -17.23 -5.38
CA ILE A 321 -4.71 -17.38 -5.32
C ILE A 321 -4.36 -17.91 -3.92
N ARG A 322 -3.55 -18.97 -3.84
CA ARG A 322 -3.26 -19.67 -2.58
C ARG A 322 -1.80 -19.59 -2.18
N LYS A 323 -1.54 -19.40 -0.88
CA LYS A 323 -0.21 -19.50 -0.27
C LYS A 323 0.32 -20.93 -0.40
N PHE A 324 1.58 -21.09 -0.81
CA PHE A 324 2.18 -22.41 -1.03
C PHE A 324 2.23 -23.24 0.26
N GLN A 325 2.66 -22.64 1.37
CA GLN A 325 2.89 -23.36 2.63
C GLN A 325 1.60 -23.85 3.32
N THR A 326 0.54 -23.04 3.28
CA THR A 326 -0.70 -23.31 4.03
C THR A 326 -1.87 -23.72 3.15
N ASN A 327 -1.75 -23.56 1.83
CA ASN A 327 -2.83 -23.76 0.86
C ASN A 327 -4.11 -22.94 1.17
N THR A 328 -3.97 -21.84 1.91
CA THR A 328 -5.03 -20.88 2.18
C THR A 328 -4.96 -19.72 1.20
N GLY A 329 -6.05 -18.98 1.02
CA GLY A 329 -6.05 -17.80 0.14
C GLY A 329 -4.99 -16.77 0.55
N VAL A 330 -4.36 -16.10 -0.41
CA VAL A 330 -3.28 -15.14 -0.14
C VAL A 330 -3.70 -13.95 0.72
N PHE A 331 -4.97 -13.58 0.69
CA PHE A 331 -5.56 -12.53 1.52
C PHE A 331 -6.19 -13.06 2.82
N ASN A 332 -5.99 -14.33 3.15
CA ASN A 332 -6.44 -14.86 4.44
C ASN A 332 -5.78 -14.11 5.60
N GLY A 333 -6.59 -13.65 6.56
CA GLY A 333 -6.15 -12.80 7.67
C GLY A 333 -6.06 -11.31 7.35
N GLN A 334 -6.39 -10.89 6.12
CA GLN A 334 -6.48 -9.47 5.74
C GLN A 334 -7.92 -8.96 5.90
N THR A 335 -8.10 -7.64 6.04
CA THR A 335 -9.43 -6.99 6.17
C THR A 335 -10.23 -6.99 4.86
N VAL A 336 -9.56 -7.27 3.75
CA VAL A 336 -10.07 -7.26 2.38
C VAL A 336 -9.59 -8.55 1.68
N SER A 337 -10.45 -9.14 0.85
CA SER A 337 -10.20 -10.45 0.23
C SER A 337 -9.77 -10.39 -1.24
N SER A 338 -9.44 -9.19 -1.74
CA SER A 338 -9.02 -8.97 -3.12
C SER A 338 -8.16 -7.71 -3.23
N TYR A 339 -7.33 -7.66 -4.27
CA TYR A 339 -6.48 -6.50 -4.58
C TYR A 339 -6.77 -6.00 -5.99
N PRO A 340 -7.48 -4.87 -6.13
CA PRO A 340 -7.73 -4.23 -7.42
C PRO A 340 -6.68 -3.15 -7.75
N TRP A 341 -6.32 -3.04 -9.02
CA TRP A 341 -5.72 -1.83 -9.57
C TRP A 341 -6.17 -1.61 -11.01
N TYR A 342 -5.75 -0.49 -11.60
CA TYR A 342 -6.02 -0.17 -12.99
C TYR A 342 -4.77 0.36 -13.69
N PHE A 343 -4.76 0.20 -15.01
CA PHE A 343 -3.77 0.79 -15.92
C PHE A 343 -4.44 1.09 -17.26
N THR A 344 -3.81 1.90 -18.09
CA THR A 344 -4.33 2.27 -19.41
C THR A 344 -3.36 1.83 -20.49
N THR A 345 -3.85 1.16 -21.53
CA THR A 345 -3.06 0.96 -22.74
C THR A 345 -3.26 2.15 -23.67
N ASN A 346 -2.17 2.66 -24.25
CA ASN A 346 -2.23 3.68 -25.29
C ASN A 346 -2.47 3.04 -26.67
N THR A 347 -2.40 3.82 -27.75
CA THR A 347 -2.60 3.31 -29.13
C THR A 347 -1.35 2.70 -29.77
N THR A 348 -0.22 2.67 -29.06
CA THR A 348 1.10 2.30 -29.61
C THR A 348 1.53 0.90 -29.21
N ILE A 349 2.47 0.34 -29.99
CA ILE A 349 3.21 -0.88 -29.67
C ILE A 349 4.63 -0.45 -29.30
N ASP A 350 5.14 -1.01 -28.20
CA ASP A 350 6.54 -0.83 -27.88
C ASP A 350 7.38 -1.80 -28.69
N ILE A 351 8.37 -1.26 -29.37
CA ILE A 351 9.36 -2.00 -30.13
C ILE A 351 10.77 -1.65 -29.67
N THR A 352 10.88 -0.91 -28.56
CA THR A 352 12.15 -0.38 -28.07
C THR A 352 12.78 -1.39 -27.14
N PRO A 353 14.00 -1.88 -27.43
CA PRO A 353 14.72 -2.73 -26.51
C PRO A 353 15.08 -2.05 -25.18
N PRO A 354 15.09 -2.79 -24.06
CA PRO A 354 15.71 -2.30 -22.84
C PRO A 354 17.23 -2.28 -22.99
N PHE A 355 17.91 -1.39 -22.27
CA PHE A 355 19.37 -1.33 -22.19
C PHE A 355 19.84 -1.15 -20.74
N ILE A 356 21.11 -1.44 -20.48
CA ILE A 356 21.70 -1.28 -19.13
C ILE A 356 22.01 0.20 -18.88
N THR A 357 21.57 0.72 -17.74
CA THR A 357 21.82 2.12 -17.34
C THR A 357 22.91 2.24 -16.29
N ASN A 358 23.09 1.23 -15.45
CA ASN A 358 24.11 1.22 -14.42
C ASN A 358 24.44 -0.23 -13.99
N VAL A 359 25.66 -0.45 -13.50
CA VAL A 359 26.05 -1.70 -12.83
C VAL A 359 26.86 -1.41 -11.56
N TYR A 360 26.86 -2.36 -10.65
CA TYR A 360 27.50 -2.25 -9.34
C TYR A 360 28.11 -3.59 -8.92
N PRO A 361 29.27 -3.63 -8.24
CA PRO A 361 30.15 -2.51 -7.92
C PRO A 361 31.21 -2.29 -9.01
N VAL A 362 31.23 -1.12 -9.65
CA VAL A 362 32.30 -0.74 -10.59
C VAL A 362 32.61 0.75 -10.49
N THR A 363 33.80 1.12 -10.94
CA THR A 363 34.10 2.51 -11.28
C THR A 363 33.81 2.72 -12.76
N LEU A 364 33.05 3.76 -13.10
CA LEU A 364 32.77 4.12 -14.49
C LEU A 364 33.80 5.14 -14.99
N ASP A 365 34.17 5.05 -16.27
CA ASP A 365 35.02 6.01 -16.95
C ASP A 365 34.25 7.30 -17.33
N ALA A 366 34.92 8.24 -17.99
CA ALA A 366 34.29 9.49 -18.43
C ALA A 366 33.16 9.29 -19.46
N ASN A 367 33.08 8.12 -20.08
CA ASN A 367 32.05 7.73 -21.04
C ASN A 367 30.94 6.87 -20.38
N GLY A 368 31.00 6.67 -19.06
CA GLY A 368 30.03 5.87 -18.32
C GLY A 368 30.20 4.36 -18.47
N GLN A 369 31.36 3.87 -18.91
CA GLN A 369 31.67 2.45 -19.07
C GLN A 369 32.46 1.89 -17.89
N PRO A 370 32.29 0.62 -17.49
CA PRO A 370 33.09 0.02 -16.43
C PRO A 370 34.58 0.05 -16.76
N ILE A 371 35.40 0.44 -15.79
CA ILE A 371 36.85 0.35 -15.89
C ILE A 371 37.28 -1.05 -15.41
N GLU A 372 37.87 -1.82 -16.31
CA GLU A 372 38.47 -3.11 -15.99
C GLU A 372 39.89 -2.95 -15.42
N TYR A 373 40.22 -3.76 -14.41
CA TYR A 373 41.54 -3.77 -13.78
C TYR A 373 42.07 -5.18 -13.69
N ASP A 374 43.35 -5.35 -14.04
CA ASP A 374 44.05 -6.62 -13.83
C ASP A 374 44.40 -6.83 -12.36
N LEU A 375 44.28 -8.08 -11.90
CA LEU A 375 44.73 -8.47 -10.57
C LEU A 375 46.23 -8.20 -10.41
N GLY A 376 46.59 -7.40 -9.39
CA GLY A 376 47.98 -7.05 -9.09
C GLY A 376 48.53 -5.82 -9.83
N ALA A 377 47.72 -5.12 -10.63
CA ALA A 377 48.10 -3.84 -11.19
C ALA A 377 48.34 -2.80 -10.09
N ALA A 378 49.34 -1.93 -10.26
CA ALA A 378 49.72 -0.93 -9.24
C ALA A 378 48.59 0.07 -8.89
N ASN A 379 47.62 0.25 -9.80
CA ASN A 379 46.45 1.12 -9.64
C ASN A 379 45.13 0.32 -9.59
N ALA A 380 45.17 -0.98 -9.30
CA ALA A 380 43.98 -1.80 -9.20
C ALA A 380 43.02 -1.23 -8.14
N VAL A 381 41.79 -0.91 -8.54
CA VAL A 381 40.73 -0.48 -7.62
C VAL A 381 39.96 -1.72 -7.17
N THR A 382 40.09 -2.07 -5.90
CA THR A 382 39.37 -3.20 -5.30
C THR A 382 38.11 -2.76 -4.58
N GLN A 383 37.06 -3.56 -4.68
CA GLN A 383 35.79 -3.39 -3.99
C GLN A 383 35.76 -4.21 -2.68
N TRP A 384 34.88 -3.82 -1.76
CA TRP A 384 34.63 -4.59 -0.54
C TRP A 384 34.02 -5.94 -0.90
N ARG A 385 34.50 -7.02 -0.28
CA ARG A 385 34.04 -8.38 -0.66
C ARG A 385 32.63 -8.72 -0.18
N ASN A 386 32.04 -7.94 0.73
CA ASN A 386 30.62 -8.06 1.09
C ASN A 386 29.70 -7.22 0.20
N SER A 387 30.21 -6.65 -0.89
CA SER A 387 29.38 -5.95 -1.87
C SER A 387 28.44 -6.93 -2.58
N ARG A 388 27.18 -6.53 -2.70
CA ARG A 388 26.19 -7.15 -3.60
C ARG A 388 26.47 -6.71 -5.03
N ILE A 389 26.02 -7.49 -6.00
CA ILE A 389 26.16 -7.15 -7.43
C ILE A 389 24.79 -6.71 -7.94
N ARG A 390 24.73 -5.62 -8.70
CA ARG A 390 23.48 -5.10 -9.26
C ARG A 390 23.66 -4.68 -10.71
N VAL A 391 22.62 -4.88 -11.51
CA VAL A 391 22.43 -4.26 -12.83
C VAL A 391 21.09 -3.53 -12.84
N ASP A 392 21.07 -2.36 -13.46
CA ASP A 392 19.89 -1.53 -13.65
C ASP A 392 19.57 -1.37 -15.13
N PHE A 393 18.29 -1.42 -15.48
CA PHE A 393 17.77 -1.33 -16.84
C PHE A 393 17.03 -0.01 -17.08
N SER A 394 16.95 0.39 -18.34
CA SER A 394 16.25 1.60 -18.81
C SER A 394 14.76 1.62 -18.47
N GLU A 395 14.18 0.43 -18.32
CA GLU A 395 12.75 0.19 -18.11
C GLU A 395 12.50 -1.14 -17.40
N ALA A 396 11.24 -1.46 -17.16
CA ALA A 396 10.86 -2.69 -16.46
C ALA A 396 11.19 -3.92 -17.30
N VAL A 397 11.94 -4.85 -16.72
CA VAL A 397 12.29 -6.14 -17.31
C VAL A 397 11.58 -7.29 -16.60
N ILE A 398 11.36 -8.37 -17.35
CA ILE A 398 10.78 -9.58 -16.80
C ILE A 398 11.83 -10.26 -15.90
N PRO A 399 11.47 -10.64 -14.66
CA PRO A 399 12.42 -11.27 -13.75
C PRO A 399 13.04 -12.55 -14.33
N PRO A 400 14.32 -12.81 -14.05
CA PRO A 400 15.02 -13.98 -14.58
C PRO A 400 14.40 -15.27 -14.03
N ILE A 401 14.43 -16.33 -14.83
CA ILE A 401 13.98 -17.65 -14.40
C ILE A 401 15.06 -18.39 -13.62
N PHE A 402 16.31 -17.91 -13.63
CA PHE A 402 17.36 -18.40 -12.74
C PHE A 402 17.41 -17.54 -11.48
N SER A 403 16.69 -17.95 -10.44
CA SER A 403 16.66 -17.24 -9.15
C SER A 403 17.77 -17.66 -8.19
N ARG A 404 18.52 -18.73 -8.49
CA ARG A 404 19.54 -19.25 -7.57
C ARG A 404 20.70 -19.98 -8.26
N MET A 405 21.91 -19.72 -7.77
CA MET A 405 23.13 -20.47 -8.07
C MET A 405 23.55 -21.28 -6.83
N THR A 406 23.42 -22.61 -6.93
CA THR A 406 23.69 -23.59 -5.86
C THR A 406 24.92 -24.47 -6.14
N SER A 407 25.40 -24.49 -7.38
CA SER A 407 26.56 -25.23 -7.85
C SER A 407 27.70 -24.27 -8.19
N THR A 408 28.94 -24.74 -8.07
CA THR A 408 30.13 -24.01 -8.55
C THR A 408 30.49 -24.37 -10.00
N ASN A 409 29.82 -25.36 -10.59
CA ASN A 409 30.02 -25.75 -11.97
C ASN A 409 29.28 -24.80 -12.91
N VAL A 410 30.03 -24.01 -13.68
CA VAL A 410 29.47 -22.98 -14.58
C VAL A 410 28.57 -23.57 -15.68
N THR A 411 28.78 -24.83 -16.07
CA THR A 411 27.97 -25.46 -17.13
C THR A 411 26.51 -25.65 -16.71
N ASP A 412 26.24 -25.71 -15.40
CA ASP A 412 24.88 -25.83 -14.86
C ASP A 412 24.05 -24.56 -15.11
N TYR A 413 24.73 -23.45 -15.45
CA TYR A 413 24.17 -22.11 -15.67
C TYR A 413 24.42 -21.58 -17.09
N ALA A 414 24.62 -22.48 -18.06
CA ALA A 414 24.92 -22.09 -19.45
C ALA A 414 23.84 -21.15 -20.04
N ASN A 415 22.58 -21.32 -19.62
CA ASN A 415 21.44 -20.54 -20.09
C ASN A 415 20.94 -19.49 -19.07
N ALA A 416 21.68 -19.25 -17.98
CA ALA A 416 21.27 -18.27 -16.97
C ALA A 416 21.30 -16.86 -17.55
N GLU A 417 20.22 -16.09 -17.36
CA GLU A 417 20.14 -14.71 -17.83
C GLU A 417 21.09 -13.78 -17.08
N PHE A 418 21.40 -14.13 -15.83
CA PHE A 418 22.35 -13.44 -14.97
C PHE A 418 23.31 -14.45 -14.35
N LEU A 419 24.59 -14.32 -14.63
CA LEU A 419 25.63 -15.26 -14.18
C LEU A 419 26.78 -14.51 -13.51
N VAL A 420 27.22 -15.01 -12.36
CA VAL A 420 28.38 -14.49 -11.63
C VAL A 420 29.41 -15.59 -11.48
N THR A 421 30.64 -15.31 -11.89
CA THR A 421 31.77 -16.26 -11.83
C THR A 421 32.98 -15.63 -11.15
N ASN A 422 33.82 -16.50 -10.59
CA ASN A 422 35.18 -16.14 -10.22
C ASN A 422 36.10 -16.47 -11.40
N ASP A 423 36.67 -15.44 -12.02
CA ASP A 423 37.41 -15.58 -13.28
C ASP A 423 38.69 -16.41 -13.12
N THR A 424 39.40 -16.24 -12.00
CA THR A 424 40.63 -16.97 -11.71
C THR A 424 40.37 -18.49 -11.55
N ALA A 425 39.14 -18.88 -11.18
CA ALA A 425 38.73 -20.26 -10.97
C ALA A 425 37.84 -20.83 -12.09
N GLY A 426 37.28 -20.00 -12.97
CA GLY A 426 36.27 -20.38 -13.97
C GLY A 426 34.97 -20.95 -13.37
N ALA A 427 34.74 -20.72 -12.07
CA ALA A 427 33.66 -21.33 -11.29
C ALA A 427 32.50 -20.35 -11.06
N ALA A 428 31.27 -20.85 -11.07
CA ALA A 428 30.10 -20.07 -10.68
C ALA A 428 30.15 -19.75 -9.18
N ILE A 429 29.69 -18.55 -8.81
CA ILE A 429 29.58 -18.13 -7.42
C ILE A 429 28.18 -18.46 -6.92
N THR A 430 28.09 -19.17 -5.80
CA THR A 430 26.80 -19.51 -5.21
C THR A 430 26.16 -18.29 -4.57
N GLY A 431 24.85 -18.16 -4.77
CA GLY A 431 24.09 -16.99 -4.36
C GLY A 431 22.67 -16.97 -4.91
N ASP A 432 21.93 -15.97 -4.51
CA ASP A 432 20.53 -15.76 -4.91
C ASP A 432 20.47 -14.61 -5.91
N VAL A 433 19.72 -14.81 -7.00
CA VAL A 433 19.46 -13.81 -8.04
C VAL A 433 18.04 -13.28 -7.81
N ILE A 434 17.94 -12.01 -7.46
CA ILE A 434 16.71 -11.35 -7.06
C ILE A 434 16.33 -10.34 -8.15
N GLY A 435 15.25 -10.63 -8.86
CA GLY A 435 14.57 -9.68 -9.75
C GLY A 435 13.35 -9.05 -9.10
N ALA A 436 12.49 -8.41 -9.90
CA ALA A 436 11.23 -7.79 -9.44
C ALA A 436 11.40 -6.77 -8.30
N VAL A 437 12.47 -6.00 -8.38
CA VAL A 437 12.82 -4.94 -7.41
C VAL A 437 13.06 -3.64 -8.16
N ASN A 438 12.98 -2.53 -7.44
CA ASN A 438 13.13 -1.20 -8.01
C ASN A 438 12.17 -0.97 -9.21
N GLN A 439 10.88 -1.31 -9.02
CA GLN A 439 9.87 -1.25 -10.08
C GLN A 439 10.22 -2.12 -11.30
N TYR A 440 10.71 -3.34 -11.05
CA TYR A 440 11.15 -4.32 -12.06
C TYR A 440 12.34 -3.88 -12.92
N ARG A 441 13.12 -2.87 -12.49
CA ARG A 441 14.25 -2.33 -13.27
C ARG A 441 15.63 -2.79 -12.81
N SER A 442 15.72 -3.61 -11.77
CA SER A 442 17.01 -4.06 -11.24
C SER A 442 17.03 -5.56 -11.01
N ILE A 443 18.20 -6.16 -11.28
CA ILE A 443 18.55 -7.52 -10.85
C ILE A 443 19.72 -7.42 -9.89
N ILE A 444 19.63 -8.15 -8.77
CA ILE A 444 20.61 -8.13 -7.70
C ILE A 444 21.07 -9.56 -7.43
N PHE A 445 22.37 -9.74 -7.29
CA PHE A 445 22.95 -10.99 -6.81
C PHE A 445 23.49 -10.82 -5.41
N LYS A 446 23.02 -11.69 -4.51
CA LYS A 446 23.49 -11.81 -3.13
C LYS A 446 24.25 -13.12 -2.99
N SER A 447 25.54 -13.06 -2.70
CA SER A 447 26.33 -14.26 -2.49
C SER A 447 25.88 -14.99 -1.21
N ASN A 448 26.01 -16.31 -1.21
CA ASN A 448 25.77 -17.17 -0.04
C ASN A 448 27.07 -17.52 0.72
N GLY A 449 28.23 -17.02 0.29
CA GLY A 449 29.50 -17.27 0.97
C GLY A 449 29.57 -16.55 2.31
N ASN A 450 29.99 -17.23 3.39
CA ASN A 450 30.19 -16.58 4.68
C ASN A 450 31.50 -15.77 4.68
N CYS A 451 31.47 -14.53 5.16
CA CYS A 451 32.65 -13.68 5.32
C CYS A 451 33.60 -14.14 6.43
N GLY A 452 33.11 -14.90 7.40
CA GLY A 452 33.83 -15.29 8.59
C GLY A 452 34.99 -16.23 8.30
N THR A 453 36.21 -15.85 8.69
CA THR A 453 37.35 -16.80 8.76
C THR A 453 37.26 -17.62 10.04
N GLY A 454 36.24 -18.46 10.16
CA GLY A 454 36.02 -19.40 11.27
C GLY A 454 34.81 -19.11 12.16
N ALA A 455 34.47 -17.84 12.42
CA ALA A 455 33.27 -17.44 13.15
C ALA A 455 32.43 -16.47 12.32
N ASP A 456 31.11 -16.52 12.47
CA ASP A 456 30.17 -15.66 11.75
C ASP A 456 30.44 -14.18 12.05
N LEU A 457 30.50 -13.38 10.99
CA LEU A 457 30.56 -11.93 11.08
C LEU A 457 29.13 -11.39 11.00
N PHE A 458 28.79 -10.38 11.80
CA PHE A 458 27.46 -9.77 11.82
C PHE A 458 27.49 -8.31 11.37
N ASN A 459 26.50 -7.90 10.58
CA ASN A 459 26.30 -6.50 10.18
C ASN A 459 25.53 -5.70 11.25
N SER A 460 25.21 -4.44 10.96
CA SER A 460 24.40 -3.58 11.83
C SER A 460 22.93 -4.03 11.97
N CYS A 461 22.45 -4.95 11.14
CA CYS A 461 21.14 -5.59 11.29
C CYS A 461 21.16 -6.73 12.33
N GLY A 462 22.34 -7.26 12.64
CA GLY A 462 22.50 -8.54 13.34
C GLY A 462 22.41 -9.77 12.43
N ASP A 463 22.43 -9.58 11.11
CA ASP A 463 22.47 -10.66 10.13
C ASP A 463 23.91 -11.09 9.85
N ILE A 464 24.09 -12.35 9.43
CA ILE A 464 25.39 -12.86 9.00
C ILE A 464 25.80 -12.15 7.70
N VAL A 465 27.01 -11.60 7.69
CA VAL A 465 27.56 -10.95 6.50
C VAL A 465 27.95 -12.02 5.49
N THR A 466 27.45 -11.87 4.26
CA THR A 466 27.84 -12.71 3.13
C THR A 466 28.85 -12.01 2.23
N CYS A 467 29.77 -12.79 1.67
CA CYS A 467 30.93 -12.30 0.94
C CYS A 467 31.16 -13.07 -0.36
N LEU A 468 31.54 -12.30 -1.37
CA LEU A 468 32.27 -12.77 -2.53
C LEU A 468 33.66 -13.32 -2.12
N PRO A 469 34.29 -14.14 -2.97
CA PRO A 469 35.69 -14.55 -2.79
C PRO A 469 36.62 -13.34 -2.56
N ALA A 470 37.56 -13.45 -1.62
CA ALA A 470 38.55 -12.40 -1.36
C ALA A 470 39.62 -12.37 -2.46
N ASP A 471 40.19 -11.18 -2.69
CA ASP A 471 41.36 -10.97 -3.55
C ASP A 471 41.23 -11.67 -4.90
N SER A 472 40.03 -11.59 -5.49
CA SER A 472 39.63 -12.34 -6.69
C SER A 472 39.07 -11.39 -7.75
N GLU A 473 39.18 -11.78 -9.02
CA GLU A 473 38.44 -11.16 -10.10
C GLU A 473 37.07 -11.80 -10.23
N ILE A 474 36.02 -10.98 -10.14
CA ILE A 474 34.63 -11.39 -10.28
C ILE A 474 34.16 -10.94 -11.65
N ARG A 475 33.63 -11.87 -12.44
CA ARG A 475 32.97 -11.57 -13.72
C ARG A 475 31.46 -11.72 -13.56
N THR A 476 30.73 -10.79 -14.13
CA THR A 476 29.27 -10.84 -14.20
C THR A 476 28.86 -10.77 -15.65
N LEU A 477 27.88 -11.58 -16.03
CA LEU A 477 27.32 -11.64 -17.36
C LEU A 477 25.79 -11.50 -17.30
N VAL A 478 25.27 -10.57 -18.08
CA VAL A 478 23.84 -10.39 -18.37
C VAL A 478 23.62 -10.81 -19.82
N ARG A 479 22.79 -11.83 -20.04
CA ARG A 479 22.53 -12.37 -21.38
C ARG A 479 21.34 -11.69 -22.04
N SER A 480 21.51 -11.34 -23.32
CA SER A 480 20.36 -11.08 -24.20
C SER A 480 19.69 -12.39 -24.66
N VAL A 481 18.67 -12.29 -25.50
CA VAL A 481 17.85 -13.40 -25.95
C VAL A 481 18.62 -14.27 -26.98
N PRO A 482 18.61 -15.61 -26.87
CA PRO A 482 19.21 -16.48 -27.88
C PRO A 482 18.50 -16.30 -29.22
N LYS A 483 19.28 -16.31 -30.31
CA LYS A 483 18.75 -16.18 -31.68
C LYS A 483 17.62 -17.17 -32.01
N SER A 484 17.66 -18.38 -31.45
CA SER A 484 16.62 -19.41 -31.67
C SER A 484 15.24 -19.01 -31.13
N ASN A 485 15.20 -18.05 -30.20
CA ASN A 485 13.99 -17.64 -29.50
C ASN A 485 13.46 -16.29 -30.01
N LEU A 486 14.10 -15.73 -31.04
CA LEU A 486 13.69 -14.48 -31.69
C LEU A 486 12.71 -14.75 -32.84
N ILE A 487 11.53 -14.13 -32.83
CA ILE A 487 10.44 -14.41 -33.79
C ILE A 487 10.38 -13.47 -35.01
N ASN A 488 11.08 -12.32 -34.96
CA ASN A 488 11.20 -11.35 -36.07
C ASN A 488 12.64 -11.14 -36.56
N TYR A 489 13.58 -12.01 -36.15
CA TYR A 489 14.97 -11.91 -36.58
C TYR A 489 15.12 -12.34 -38.05
N ASN A 490 15.44 -11.40 -38.95
CA ASN A 490 15.78 -11.70 -40.34
C ASN A 490 17.31 -11.85 -40.50
N SER A 491 17.81 -13.04 -40.83
CA SER A 491 19.26 -13.25 -41.04
C SER A 491 19.82 -12.58 -42.31
N ALA A 492 18.97 -12.19 -43.26
CA ALA A 492 19.35 -11.50 -44.49
C ALA A 492 19.30 -9.96 -44.35
N ASP A 493 18.74 -9.48 -43.25
CA ASP A 493 18.69 -8.08 -42.82
C ASP A 493 18.82 -8.07 -41.29
N PRO A 494 20.03 -8.25 -40.75
CA PRO A 494 20.27 -8.22 -39.30
C PRO A 494 19.83 -6.88 -38.68
N ASP A 495 19.72 -5.85 -39.51
CA ASP A 495 19.29 -4.49 -39.20
C ASP A 495 17.78 -4.27 -39.46
N GLY A 496 17.02 -5.35 -39.75
CA GLY A 496 15.60 -5.33 -40.09
C GLY A 496 14.69 -4.84 -38.96
N PRO A 497 13.40 -4.54 -39.24
CA PRO A 497 12.60 -3.66 -38.38
C PRO A 497 12.44 -4.23 -36.97
N ALA A 498 12.81 -3.42 -35.98
CA ALA A 498 12.54 -3.64 -34.57
C ALA A 498 11.06 -3.97 -34.37
N GLY A 499 10.78 -5.12 -33.77
CA GLY A 499 9.46 -5.59 -33.37
C GLY A 499 9.61 -6.47 -32.13
N PRO A 500 8.50 -6.84 -31.44
CA PRO A 500 8.59 -7.71 -30.28
C PRO A 500 9.36 -8.96 -30.67
N THR A 501 10.46 -9.16 -29.99
CA THR A 501 11.44 -10.16 -30.41
C THR A 501 11.16 -11.52 -29.79
N ALA A 502 10.36 -11.59 -28.74
CA ALA A 502 10.03 -12.83 -28.09
C ALA A 502 8.51 -13.00 -27.96
N ILE A 503 8.02 -14.21 -28.17
CA ILE A 503 6.59 -14.54 -28.02
C ILE A 503 6.37 -15.69 -27.02
N ARG A 504 7.39 -16.53 -26.78
CA ARG A 504 7.27 -17.72 -25.93
C ARG A 504 8.24 -17.66 -24.76
N PHE A 505 7.70 -17.60 -23.55
CA PHE A 505 8.48 -17.78 -22.33
C PHE A 505 8.68 -19.27 -21.99
N PRO A 506 9.79 -19.63 -21.33
CA PRO A 506 10.95 -18.79 -21.03
C PRO A 506 11.82 -18.48 -22.26
N VAL A 507 12.25 -17.23 -22.39
CA VAL A 507 12.97 -16.72 -23.57
C VAL A 507 14.49 -16.92 -23.50
N GLY A 508 15.06 -17.19 -22.31
CA GLY A 508 16.48 -17.50 -22.12
C GLY A 508 17.43 -16.29 -22.17
N GLY A 509 16.92 -15.10 -21.85
CA GLY A 509 17.66 -13.84 -21.80
C GLY A 509 16.81 -12.72 -21.19
N ILE A 510 17.42 -11.56 -20.94
CA ILE A 510 16.69 -10.39 -20.43
C ILE A 510 15.79 -9.81 -21.52
N VAL A 511 14.53 -9.60 -21.15
CA VAL A 511 13.51 -8.96 -21.98
C VAL A 511 12.75 -7.93 -21.16
N ASP A 512 12.31 -6.86 -21.80
CA ASP A 512 11.44 -5.86 -21.17
C ASP A 512 10.00 -6.39 -20.95
N ALA A 513 9.16 -5.55 -20.36
CA ALA A 513 7.75 -5.83 -20.19
C ALA A 513 6.93 -5.81 -21.50
N ALA A 514 7.53 -5.45 -22.63
CA ALA A 514 6.91 -5.43 -23.96
C ALA A 514 7.42 -6.52 -24.91
N LEU A 515 8.27 -7.42 -24.39
CA LEU A 515 8.87 -8.57 -25.07
C LEU A 515 9.99 -8.24 -26.08
N ASN A 516 10.69 -7.13 -25.87
CA ASN A 516 11.92 -6.79 -26.58
C ASN A 516 13.14 -7.26 -25.78
N GLY A 517 14.09 -7.92 -26.45
CA GLY A 517 15.30 -8.41 -25.82
C GLY A 517 16.33 -7.31 -25.59
N LEU A 518 17.17 -7.49 -24.57
CA LEU A 518 18.22 -6.56 -24.20
C LEU A 518 19.08 -6.10 -25.41
N ASP A 519 19.32 -4.79 -25.48
CA ASP A 519 20.18 -4.08 -26.44
C ASP A 519 21.29 -3.35 -25.68
N THR A 520 22.52 -3.83 -25.79
CA THR A 520 23.68 -3.17 -25.16
C THR A 520 24.85 -3.00 -26.10
N ASN A 521 24.97 -3.82 -27.14
CA ASN A 521 26.17 -3.97 -27.97
C ASN A 521 27.46 -4.08 -27.12
N GLY A 522 27.37 -4.75 -25.96
CA GLY A 522 28.48 -4.95 -25.02
C GLY A 522 28.89 -3.71 -24.22
N ARG A 523 28.02 -2.71 -24.06
CA ARG A 523 28.31 -1.48 -23.28
C ARG A 523 27.13 -1.02 -22.42
N ILE A 524 27.41 -0.18 -21.42
CA ILE A 524 26.36 0.57 -20.71
C ILE A 524 25.79 1.65 -21.64
N GLY A 525 24.48 1.83 -21.56
CA GLY A 525 23.72 2.70 -22.45
C GLY A 525 23.14 1.93 -23.64
N ARG A 526 22.40 2.64 -24.48
CA ARG A 526 21.77 2.06 -25.66
C ARG A 526 22.84 1.58 -26.66
N GLY A 527 22.65 0.39 -27.22
CA GLY A 527 23.44 -0.11 -28.34
C GLY A 527 23.01 0.57 -29.65
N ASN A 528 22.50 -0.20 -30.60
CA ASN A 528 22.04 0.33 -31.90
C ASN A 528 20.52 0.57 -31.97
N GLY A 529 19.79 0.31 -30.87
CA GLY A 529 18.33 0.44 -30.80
C GLY A 529 17.58 -0.79 -31.32
N GLN A 530 18.27 -1.93 -31.50
CA GLN A 530 17.69 -3.17 -31.99
C GLN A 530 18.01 -4.31 -31.01
N THR A 531 17.24 -5.39 -31.10
CA THR A 531 17.58 -6.64 -30.42
C THR A 531 18.19 -7.58 -31.45
N GLU A 532 19.43 -7.99 -31.23
CA GLU A 532 20.14 -8.94 -32.06
C GLU A 532 20.40 -10.24 -31.30
N THR A 533 21.64 -10.73 -31.34
CA THR A 533 21.98 -12.04 -30.79
C THR A 533 22.66 -11.87 -29.45
N GLN A 534 22.59 -12.91 -28.62
CA GLN A 534 23.41 -13.01 -27.41
C GLN A 534 24.89 -12.64 -27.59
N ALA A 535 25.49 -12.90 -28.75
CA ALA A 535 26.90 -12.57 -28.98
C ALA A 535 27.17 -11.07 -29.15
N ILE A 536 26.13 -10.26 -29.39
CA ILE A 536 26.22 -8.82 -29.63
C ILE A 536 25.69 -8.07 -28.41
N ASP A 537 24.51 -8.45 -27.89
CA ASP A 537 23.81 -7.60 -26.91
C ASP A 537 23.88 -8.10 -25.47
N SER A 538 24.57 -9.22 -25.24
CA SER A 538 24.94 -9.56 -23.88
C SER A 538 25.99 -8.57 -23.38
N PHE A 539 25.95 -8.31 -22.09
CA PHE A 539 26.86 -7.40 -21.42
C PHE A 539 27.55 -8.12 -20.28
N ASP A 540 28.87 -8.06 -20.26
CA ASP A 540 29.67 -8.49 -19.14
C ASP A 540 30.52 -7.36 -18.57
N TRP A 541 30.81 -7.46 -17.28
CA TRP A 541 31.77 -6.60 -16.63
C TRP A 541 32.53 -7.39 -15.56
N SER A 542 33.74 -6.94 -15.26
CA SER A 542 34.52 -7.49 -14.15
C SER A 542 34.88 -6.42 -13.12
N PHE A 543 35.15 -6.89 -11.90
CA PHE A 543 35.72 -6.06 -10.84
C PHE A 543 36.56 -6.92 -9.90
N LEU A 544 37.48 -6.27 -9.20
CA LEU A 544 38.35 -6.93 -8.23
C LEU A 544 37.76 -6.79 -6.82
N THR A 545 37.78 -7.86 -6.04
CA THR A 545 37.47 -7.82 -4.60
C THR A 545 38.76 -7.72 -3.78
N SER A 546 38.68 -7.09 -2.62
CA SER A 546 39.74 -7.14 -1.59
C SER A 546 39.42 -8.17 -0.51
N SER A 547 40.37 -8.43 0.39
CA SER A 547 40.11 -9.15 1.64
C SER A 547 39.28 -8.37 2.67
N GLN A 548 39.05 -7.07 2.45
CA GLN A 548 38.38 -6.21 3.42
C GLN A 548 36.86 -6.20 3.26
N VAL A 549 36.16 -5.95 4.37
CA VAL A 549 34.69 -5.82 4.44
C VAL A 549 34.31 -4.45 4.99
N ASP A 550 33.15 -3.95 4.54
CA ASP A 550 32.57 -2.71 5.04
C ASP A 550 31.35 -3.01 5.92
N LEU A 551 31.42 -2.56 7.17
CA LEU A 551 30.36 -2.75 8.17
C LEU A 551 29.76 -1.41 8.62
N ILE A 552 30.08 -0.32 7.92
CA ILE A 552 29.62 1.01 8.27
C ILE A 552 28.15 1.14 7.83
N PRO A 553 27.23 1.52 8.72
CA PRO A 553 25.85 1.79 8.33
C PRO A 553 25.73 3.02 7.42
N PRO A 554 24.83 2.99 6.43
CA PRO A 554 24.52 4.16 5.63
C PRO A 554 23.88 5.25 6.50
N GLN A 555 24.00 6.50 6.07
CA GLN A 555 23.52 7.69 6.76
C GLN A 555 22.74 8.59 5.80
N ILE A 556 21.63 9.14 6.27
CA ILE A 556 20.85 10.12 5.51
C ILE A 556 21.61 11.45 5.49
N THR A 557 21.87 11.95 4.29
CA THR A 557 22.50 13.24 4.02
C THR A 557 21.48 14.32 3.64
N ALA A 558 20.35 13.95 3.06
CA ALA A 558 19.27 14.88 2.72
C ALA A 558 17.88 14.21 2.74
N LEU A 559 16.84 15.01 2.97
CA LEU A 559 15.43 14.58 2.95
C LEU A 559 14.60 15.53 2.08
N THR A 560 13.56 15.01 1.46
CA THR A 560 12.51 15.77 0.79
C THR A 560 11.16 15.16 1.13
N PRO A 561 10.23 15.91 1.75
CA PRO A 561 10.43 17.24 2.35
C PRO A 561 11.49 17.24 3.47
N GLN A 562 12.02 18.41 3.83
CA GLN A 562 12.94 18.48 4.97
C GLN A 562 12.20 18.24 6.29
N ASN A 563 12.89 17.63 7.26
CA ASN A 563 12.29 17.41 8.58
C ASN A 563 12.01 18.75 9.27
N GLY A 564 10.78 18.95 9.76
CA GLY A 564 10.37 20.19 10.42
C GLY A 564 10.26 21.40 9.49
N GLU A 565 10.28 21.21 8.17
CA GLU A 565 10.01 22.29 7.21
C GLU A 565 8.59 22.82 7.43
N ASP A 566 8.45 24.14 7.53
CA ASP A 566 7.13 24.77 7.67
C ASP A 566 6.32 24.55 6.38
N LYS A 567 5.34 23.66 6.46
CA LYS A 567 4.36 23.36 5.40
C LYS A 567 2.96 23.82 5.81
N SER A 568 2.85 24.90 6.59
CA SER A 568 1.55 25.47 6.97
C SER A 568 0.66 25.84 5.78
N ASP A 569 1.25 26.13 4.63
CA ASP A 569 0.55 26.42 3.37
C ASP A 569 0.06 25.14 2.63
N GLY A 570 0.35 23.97 3.19
CA GLY A 570 0.06 22.66 2.61
C GLY A 570 1.16 22.14 1.68
N VAL A 571 1.05 20.87 1.32
CA VAL A 571 1.89 20.21 0.30
C VAL A 571 1.02 19.86 -0.91
N GLN A 572 1.62 19.85 -2.11
CA GLN A 572 0.90 19.36 -3.30
C GLN A 572 0.62 17.86 -3.17
N PRO A 573 -0.50 17.35 -3.72
CA PRO A 573 -0.86 15.92 -3.63
C PRO A 573 0.22 14.95 -4.11
N ASP A 574 0.98 15.35 -5.14
CA ASP A 574 2.01 14.53 -5.78
C ASP A 574 3.43 14.96 -5.35
N SER A 575 3.56 15.57 -4.17
CA SER A 575 4.85 16.04 -3.66
C SER A 575 5.82 14.89 -3.48
N LEU A 576 7.07 15.05 -3.94
CA LEU A 576 8.10 14.03 -3.81
C LEU A 576 8.42 13.72 -2.34
N VAL A 577 8.44 12.43 -2.02
CA VAL A 577 8.94 11.88 -0.76
C VAL A 577 10.22 11.08 -1.02
N SER A 578 11.37 11.58 -0.59
CA SER A 578 12.68 10.95 -0.84
C SER A 578 13.71 11.18 0.26
N ALA A 579 14.69 10.29 0.37
CA ALA A 579 15.87 10.44 1.20
C ALA A 579 17.14 10.15 0.40
N THR A 580 18.17 10.95 0.60
CA THR A 580 19.50 10.74 0.03
C THR A 580 20.45 10.23 1.10
N PHE A 581 21.20 9.20 0.79
CA PHE A 581 22.19 8.56 1.65
C PHE A 581 23.62 8.88 1.20
N ASN A 582 24.60 8.66 2.08
CA ASN A 582 26.02 8.79 1.75
C ASN A 582 26.55 7.62 0.91
N GLU A 583 25.82 6.50 0.89
CA GLU A 583 26.19 5.22 0.28
C GLU A 583 25.13 4.72 -0.70
N ALA A 584 25.50 3.76 -1.54
CA ALA A 584 24.58 3.12 -2.47
C ALA A 584 23.63 2.19 -1.70
N MET A 585 22.33 2.32 -1.95
CA MET A 585 21.28 1.61 -1.23
C MET A 585 20.86 0.34 -1.98
N ASP A 586 20.51 -0.72 -1.24
CA ASP A 586 20.02 -1.96 -1.83
C ASP A 586 18.49 -1.89 -2.11
N PRO A 587 18.09 -1.97 -3.40
CA PRO A 587 16.68 -1.90 -3.78
C PRO A 587 15.78 -3.02 -3.26
N THR A 588 16.34 -4.18 -2.90
CA THR A 588 15.60 -5.28 -2.23
C THR A 588 15.07 -4.86 -0.86
N THR A 589 15.66 -3.83 -0.24
CA THR A 589 15.28 -3.36 1.10
C THR A 589 14.60 -2.01 1.07
N THR A 590 14.74 -1.23 0.00
CA THR A 590 13.98 0.02 -0.22
C THR A 590 12.58 -0.28 -0.75
N THR A 591 11.80 -1.06 0.00
CA THR A 591 10.44 -1.48 -0.37
C THR A 591 9.42 -0.87 0.59
N ASN A 592 8.13 -1.11 0.34
CA ASN A 592 7.05 -0.75 1.27
C ASN A 592 7.11 -1.43 2.65
N ASN A 593 8.04 -2.36 2.90
CA ASN A 593 8.35 -2.86 4.24
C ASN A 593 9.08 -1.82 5.10
N ASN A 594 10.05 -1.14 4.49
CA ASN A 594 10.97 -0.28 5.20
C ASN A 594 10.76 1.20 4.88
N MET A 595 10.01 1.49 3.83
CA MET A 595 9.68 2.86 3.41
C MET A 595 8.17 3.00 3.43
N ILE A 596 7.64 3.63 4.48
CA ILE A 596 6.22 3.68 4.77
C ILE A 596 5.72 5.11 4.89
N ILE A 597 4.45 5.33 4.59
CA ILE A 597 3.75 6.57 4.92
C ILE A 597 2.74 6.25 6.01
N VAL A 598 2.88 6.95 7.12
CA VAL A 598 1.94 6.94 8.22
C VAL A 598 1.00 8.13 8.08
N SER A 599 -0.31 7.89 8.10
CA SER A 599 -1.32 8.95 8.09
C SER A 599 -2.49 8.63 9.02
N ASP A 600 -3.20 9.67 9.44
CA ASP A 600 -4.43 9.60 10.24
C ASP A 600 -5.69 9.43 9.38
N SER A 601 -5.66 9.87 8.12
CA SER A 601 -6.84 9.91 7.26
C SER A 601 -6.60 9.46 5.82
N TRP A 602 -5.40 8.98 5.48
CA TRP A 602 -5.07 8.53 4.12
C TRP A 602 -4.89 7.02 4.03
N ASN A 603 -5.58 6.45 3.04
CA ASN A 603 -5.53 5.05 2.68
C ASN A 603 -5.21 4.92 1.18
N GLY A 604 -4.18 5.63 0.73
CA GLY A 604 -3.68 5.51 -0.63
C GLY A 604 -2.83 4.25 -0.78
N TRP A 605 -2.09 4.17 -1.88
CA TRP A 605 -1.06 3.17 -2.09
C TRP A 605 0.31 3.83 -1.94
N TYR A 606 1.31 3.08 -1.49
CA TYR A 606 2.71 3.47 -1.62
C TYR A 606 3.64 2.29 -1.85
N THR A 607 4.76 2.54 -2.51
CA THR A 607 5.87 1.60 -2.70
C THR A 607 7.22 2.29 -2.61
N GLY A 608 8.17 1.66 -1.93
CA GLY A 608 9.56 2.12 -1.90
C GLY A 608 10.29 1.75 -3.19
N SER A 609 11.20 2.61 -3.64
CA SER A 609 12.16 2.28 -4.70
C SER A 609 13.41 3.14 -4.58
N LEU A 610 14.42 2.87 -5.42
CA LEU A 610 15.42 3.88 -5.72
C LEU A 610 14.78 4.99 -6.58
N PHE A 611 15.34 6.19 -6.49
CA PHE A 611 14.86 7.33 -7.25
C PHE A 611 15.23 7.14 -8.72
N CYS A 612 14.23 7.29 -9.59
CA CYS A 612 14.45 7.27 -11.03
C CYS A 612 14.63 8.71 -11.54
N ASN A 613 15.80 9.00 -12.09
CA ASN A 613 16.04 10.17 -12.93
C ASN A 613 15.49 9.88 -14.33
N GLN A 614 14.40 10.56 -14.70
CA GLN A 614 13.76 10.39 -16.01
C GLN A 614 14.65 10.98 -17.11
N GLY A 615 14.96 10.17 -18.11
CA GLY A 615 15.66 10.53 -19.35
C GLY A 615 14.78 10.30 -20.58
N VAL A 616 15.24 10.82 -21.72
CA VAL A 616 14.60 10.61 -23.02
C VAL A 616 15.69 10.20 -24.01
N SER A 617 15.50 9.06 -24.69
CA SER A 617 16.43 8.59 -25.72
C SER A 617 16.23 9.33 -27.03
N PRO A 618 17.18 9.21 -27.99
CA PRO A 618 17.09 9.91 -29.27
C PRO A 618 15.85 9.60 -30.11
N ASP A 619 15.24 8.42 -29.93
CA ASP A 619 13.99 7.98 -30.56
C ASP A 619 12.72 8.53 -29.86
N GLY A 620 12.90 9.26 -28.75
CA GLY A 620 11.81 9.84 -27.97
C GLY A 620 11.24 8.91 -26.89
N SER A 621 11.75 7.68 -26.75
CA SER A 621 11.33 6.80 -25.65
C SER A 621 11.84 7.34 -24.32
N ARG A 622 11.05 7.17 -23.26
CA ARG A 622 11.40 7.63 -21.91
C ARG A 622 12.07 6.48 -21.18
N PHE A 623 13.16 6.77 -20.47
CA PHE A 623 13.87 5.78 -19.67
C PHE A 623 14.19 6.30 -18.27
N CYS A 624 14.52 5.38 -17.38
CA CYS A 624 14.93 5.66 -16.00
C CYS A 624 16.42 5.41 -15.81
N THR A 625 17.15 6.40 -15.28
CA THR A 625 18.48 6.19 -14.69
C THR A 625 18.36 6.16 -13.18
N THR A 626 18.74 5.04 -12.57
CA THR A 626 18.70 4.86 -11.12
C THR A 626 19.70 5.79 -10.42
N ASP A 627 19.25 6.49 -9.38
CA ASP A 627 20.12 7.16 -8.41
C ASP A 627 20.37 6.23 -7.23
N ASP A 628 21.58 5.69 -7.17
CA ASP A 628 21.98 4.67 -6.19
C ASP A 628 21.88 5.12 -4.75
N ARG A 629 21.96 6.44 -4.50
CA ARG A 629 22.02 7.01 -3.16
C ARG A 629 20.70 7.62 -2.75
N ARG A 630 19.75 7.76 -3.67
CA ARG A 630 18.48 8.40 -3.38
C ARG A 630 17.36 7.37 -3.43
N THR A 631 16.66 7.21 -2.32
CA THR A 631 15.48 6.35 -2.22
C THR A 631 14.24 7.23 -2.24
N MET A 632 13.12 6.70 -2.73
CA MET A 632 11.85 7.41 -2.75
C MET A 632 10.69 6.52 -2.31
N ILE A 633 9.65 7.15 -1.76
CA ILE A 633 8.35 6.54 -1.57
C ILE A 633 7.47 7.01 -2.73
N ASN A 634 7.21 6.12 -3.67
CA ASN A 634 6.16 6.33 -4.66
C ASN A 634 4.82 6.21 -3.96
N HIS A 635 3.88 7.11 -4.22
CA HIS A 635 2.57 7.06 -3.59
C HIS A 635 1.48 7.58 -4.53
N GLY A 636 0.24 7.17 -4.26
CA GLY A 636 -0.94 7.84 -4.83
C GLY A 636 -1.10 9.26 -4.28
N PRO A 637 -1.94 10.11 -4.89
CA PRO A 637 -2.08 11.50 -4.46
C PRO A 637 -2.49 11.60 -2.98
N PHE A 638 -1.86 12.52 -2.25
CA PHE A 638 -2.26 12.84 -0.88
C PHE A 638 -3.67 13.43 -0.85
N THR A 639 -4.44 13.09 0.18
CA THR A 639 -5.80 13.60 0.37
C THR A 639 -5.78 15.13 0.50
N LEU A 640 -6.65 15.81 -0.25
CA LEU A 640 -6.85 17.25 -0.14
C LEU A 640 -7.50 17.60 1.20
N ALA A 641 -7.03 18.68 1.84
CA ALA A 641 -7.67 19.23 3.03
C ALA A 641 -9.11 19.67 2.69
N GLN A 642 -10.09 19.16 3.43
CA GLN A 642 -11.50 19.49 3.19
C GLN A 642 -11.87 20.88 3.72
N ASN A 643 -11.21 21.30 4.81
CA ASN A 643 -11.34 22.63 5.39
C ASN A 643 -10.11 22.97 6.26
N PRO A 644 -9.91 24.24 6.66
CA PRO A 644 -8.73 24.67 7.43
C PRO A 644 -8.59 24.07 8.84
N LEU A 645 -9.61 23.38 9.36
CA LEU A 645 -9.61 22.77 10.69
C LEU A 645 -9.38 21.24 10.63
N ASP A 646 -9.43 20.65 9.44
CA ASP A 646 -9.30 19.21 9.19
C ASP A 646 -8.30 18.97 8.05
N ILE A 647 -7.01 19.05 8.41
CA ILE A 647 -5.87 18.92 7.49
C ILE A 647 -5.23 17.54 7.73
N PRO A 648 -5.22 16.65 6.72
CA PRO A 648 -4.55 15.36 6.81
C PRO A 648 -3.05 15.50 7.10
N PHE A 649 -2.53 14.72 8.04
CA PHE A 649 -1.10 14.66 8.30
C PHE A 649 -0.48 13.40 7.69
N PHE A 650 0.72 13.57 7.14
CA PHE A 650 1.49 12.50 6.51
C PHE A 650 2.89 12.47 7.08
N PHE A 651 3.32 11.29 7.53
CA PHE A 651 4.63 11.06 8.11
C PHE A 651 5.33 9.96 7.33
N PRO A 652 6.11 10.31 6.29
CA PRO A 652 7.06 9.39 5.70
C PRO A 652 8.03 8.86 6.76
N LYS A 653 8.23 7.55 6.81
CA LYS A 653 9.19 6.90 7.70
C LYS A 653 10.08 5.96 6.91
N ILE A 654 11.36 5.97 7.29
CA ILE A 654 12.37 5.03 6.82
C ILE A 654 12.78 4.19 8.03
N MET A 655 12.58 2.89 7.91
CA MET A 655 12.88 1.92 8.96
C MET A 655 14.35 1.51 8.91
N SER A 656 14.88 0.98 10.02
CA SER A 656 16.25 0.48 10.10
C SER A 656 16.53 -0.71 9.17
N GLY A 657 15.49 -1.39 8.67
CA GLY A 657 15.64 -2.51 7.74
C GLY A 657 16.10 -2.12 6.33
N VAL A 658 16.19 -0.82 6.00
CA VAL A 658 16.85 -0.37 4.76
C VAL A 658 18.34 -0.65 4.85
N GLN A 659 18.91 -1.31 3.84
CA GLN A 659 20.33 -1.68 3.79
C GLN A 659 21.06 -0.95 2.65
N ASP A 660 22.36 -0.74 2.83
CA ASP A 660 23.28 -0.41 1.74
C ASP A 660 23.57 -1.64 0.84
N MET A 661 24.36 -1.44 -0.20
CA MET A 661 24.83 -2.51 -1.10
C MET A 661 25.86 -3.46 -0.46
N GLN A 662 26.37 -3.17 0.73
CA GLN A 662 27.25 -4.00 1.55
C GLN A 662 26.45 -4.88 2.53
N GLY A 663 25.14 -4.64 2.62
CA GLY A 663 24.22 -5.32 3.52
C GLY A 663 24.13 -4.72 4.93
N ASN A 664 24.65 -3.53 5.19
CA ASN A 664 24.52 -2.86 6.48
C ASN A 664 23.19 -2.10 6.57
N CYS A 665 22.45 -2.36 7.65
CA CYS A 665 21.23 -1.64 7.98
C CYS A 665 21.50 -0.19 8.37
N PHE A 666 20.68 0.71 7.83
CA PHE A 666 20.55 2.09 8.24
C PHE A 666 20.28 2.18 9.75
N ASN A 667 20.99 3.09 10.42
CA ASN A 667 20.70 3.43 11.81
C ASN A 667 19.90 4.75 11.89
N PRO A 668 18.60 4.72 12.24
CA PRO A 668 17.73 5.90 12.29
C PRO A 668 18.21 7.04 13.19
N CYS A 669 19.17 6.79 14.07
CA CYS A 669 19.63 7.76 15.05
C CYS A 669 20.91 8.51 14.66
N LYS A 670 21.34 8.37 13.40
CA LYS A 670 22.35 9.22 12.76
C LYS A 670 21.73 9.90 11.54
N GLY A 671 21.68 11.23 11.55
CA GLY A 671 21.11 12.03 10.46
C GLY A 671 21.41 13.53 10.59
N PRO A 672 20.91 14.38 9.67
CA PRO A 672 21.32 15.77 9.53
C PRO A 672 21.09 16.66 10.78
N ALA A 673 20.30 16.18 11.74
CA ALA A 673 19.98 16.85 13.01
C ALA A 673 20.33 16.04 14.26
N CYS A 674 21.03 14.90 14.12
CA CYS A 674 21.39 14.04 15.25
C CYS A 674 22.82 13.51 15.07
N ASP A 675 23.77 14.17 15.73
CA ASP A 675 25.14 13.71 15.89
C ASP A 675 25.27 13.09 17.29
N PRO A 676 25.60 11.80 17.45
CA PRO A 676 25.77 11.20 18.76
C PRO A 676 26.98 11.84 19.45
N GLN A 677 26.73 12.84 20.31
CA GLN A 677 27.80 13.49 21.08
C GLN A 677 28.51 12.56 22.07
N THR A 678 28.06 11.32 22.22
CA THR A 678 28.68 10.30 23.08
C THR A 678 28.56 8.90 22.48
N PRO A 679 29.66 8.12 22.39
CA PRO A 679 29.60 6.70 22.07
C PRO A 679 28.69 5.95 23.08
N GLY A 680 27.70 5.19 22.59
CA GLY A 680 26.79 4.40 23.43
C GLY A 680 25.41 5.00 23.73
N ARG A 681 25.10 6.20 23.21
CA ARG A 681 23.73 6.74 23.19
C ARG A 681 23.20 6.70 21.77
N ALA A 682 22.22 5.85 21.53
CA ALA A 682 21.76 5.56 20.17
C ALA A 682 20.36 6.07 19.89
N CYS A 683 19.68 6.87 20.73
CA CYS A 683 18.33 7.38 20.45
C CYS A 683 18.24 8.91 20.57
N CYS A 684 17.73 9.57 19.52
CA CYS A 684 17.42 11.00 19.52
C CYS A 684 16.14 11.25 20.35
N GLY A 685 16.27 11.37 21.66
CA GLY A 685 15.23 11.95 22.52
C GLY A 685 15.32 13.47 22.49
N THR A 686 14.21 14.17 22.67
CA THR A 686 14.23 15.62 22.96
C THR A 686 15.13 15.83 24.18
N VAL A 687 16.21 16.58 24.01
CA VAL A 687 17.01 17.05 25.13
C VAL A 687 16.07 17.91 25.97
N ASP A 688 15.77 17.49 27.20
CA ASP A 688 15.19 18.42 28.17
C ASP A 688 16.23 19.51 28.48
N ASP A 689 15.78 20.66 28.98
CA ASP A 689 16.64 21.79 29.35
C ASP A 689 17.68 21.45 30.45
N SER A 690 17.72 20.20 30.93
CA SER A 690 18.70 19.64 31.87
C SER A 690 19.81 18.81 31.23
N GLY A 691 19.79 18.54 29.93
CA GLY A 691 20.89 17.85 29.24
C GLY A 691 20.95 16.33 29.45
N GLU A 692 19.86 15.70 29.91
CA GLU A 692 19.81 14.25 30.19
C GLU A 692 18.88 13.45 29.23
N GLY A 693 18.58 13.99 28.05
CA GLY A 693 17.75 13.30 27.04
C GLY A 693 18.54 12.35 26.13
N GLY A 694 18.64 11.08 26.50
CA GLY A 694 19.07 10.00 25.60
C GLY A 694 19.16 8.66 26.32
N MET A 695 18.40 7.66 25.88
CA MET A 695 18.54 6.29 26.40
C MET A 695 19.93 5.74 26.06
N GLN A 696 20.64 5.27 27.09
CA GLN A 696 21.83 4.45 26.92
C GLN A 696 21.40 3.12 26.32
N VAL A 697 21.84 2.83 25.10
CA VAL A 697 21.58 1.55 24.44
C VAL A 697 22.93 0.86 24.29
N GLN A 698 23.01 -0.41 24.69
CA GLN A 698 24.23 -1.21 24.58
C GLN A 698 24.78 -1.12 23.14
N PRO A 699 26.11 -1.12 22.92
CA PRO A 699 26.66 -1.23 21.57
C PRO A 699 26.03 -2.43 20.83
N GLY A 700 25.29 -2.16 19.75
CA GLY A 700 24.54 -3.18 18.99
C GLY A 700 23.07 -3.37 19.36
N ALA A 701 22.53 -2.62 20.33
CA ALA A 701 21.09 -2.63 20.63
C ALA A 701 20.34 -1.56 19.82
N MET A 702 19.21 -1.94 19.21
CA MET A 702 18.30 -1.02 18.55
C MET A 702 17.61 -0.09 19.56
N CYS A 703 17.24 1.12 19.14
CA CYS A 703 16.37 1.98 19.95
C CYS A 703 15.05 1.27 20.23
N PRO A 704 14.61 1.23 21.50
CA PRO A 704 13.25 0.80 21.78
C PRO A 704 12.26 1.80 21.16
N TYR A 705 11.22 1.22 20.56
CA TYR A 705 10.14 1.86 19.79
C TYR A 705 9.44 3.02 20.47
#